data_AF-A0A945F7A4-F1
#
_entry.id   AF-A0A945F7A4-F1
#
_cell.length_a   1.000
_cell.length_b   1.000
_cell.length_c   1.000
_cell.angle_alpha   90.00
_cell.angle_beta   90.00
_cell.angle_gamma   90.00
#
_symmetry.space_group_name_H-M   'P 1'
#
loop_
_entity.id
_entity.type
_entity.pdbx_description
1 polymer ?
#
loop_
_entity_poly.entity_id
_entity_poly.type
_entity_poly.pdbx_seq_one_letter_code
_entity_poly.pdbx_strand_id
1 'polypeptide(L)'
;MKNYLTSFTNNQSFIYKILLFILSTGLIMYLLPKGGQFKYNFQKGKPWQYENLYAPFSFTIKKSDAAIEEEKKLIYENNTPYFEVDTSKVTASKTLFLSYLNKNDSITGTKDINGKLIGARIIDELYTYGITNKKHSFLPDKIIYLKNGNELQEIGYNQLIYFGDLETIVISMFNEYETKPTSFLLDLLLNVLTSNVTLDSDLTASVILARIEKINPNRGVIDKGSRIIAKGEVVEGDKFQILNSYKAVFQSQVWSKSNYNWLLLGYSLLISLVFLMLFLFMKNYRKEIFSDNNKMTFILFNVVFMVFITALVVQYDAKLVYITPLCILPLVLKAFFDARLGLFVHVLTILLLGFTVPNSFEFLFLQTIAGMVTILTVSELYKRANLFISVGQITFVYILGYFAFFIIQEGNVEMIQWDYFLYFILCGLLTLFSFPLIYIYEKIFGLVSDVSLLELSDTNSKLLKELSNKAPGTFHHSLNVANLAEAAANEIGANAMLTRVGALYHDIGKMINPTYFTENQISSINSHDELDPKESAEIIIDHVIKGIEIAKKNKLPDRIIDFIRTHHGTSLVYYFYNKESEKIGAVNKADFSYPGPTPFSKETAILMMADSVEAASKSLKEPTSSKLDSFIENIIDNQLNQGQFLNANITLKEIQKIKKVLKKKLNNMYHLRVEYPQ
;
A
#
# COMPACT_ATOMS: atom_id res chain seq x y z
N MET A 1 41.92 8.69 25.64
CA MET A 1 40.96 9.18 24.63
C MET A 1 41.26 8.70 23.20
N LYS A 2 42.50 8.80 22.67
CA LYS A 2 42.84 8.33 21.30
C LYS A 2 42.42 6.88 20.99
N ASN A 3 42.66 5.92 21.91
CA ASN A 3 42.28 4.51 21.71
C ASN A 3 40.76 4.25 21.71
N TYR A 4 39.97 5.09 22.38
CA TYR A 4 38.51 4.99 22.35
C TYR A 4 37.95 5.54 21.03
N LEU A 5 38.54 6.62 20.51
CA LEU A 5 38.19 7.20 19.21
C LEU A 5 38.52 6.25 18.05
N THR A 6 39.69 5.59 18.06
CA THR A 6 40.04 4.58 17.02
C THR A 6 39.22 3.31 17.13
N SER A 7 38.86 2.86 18.34
CA SER A 7 37.93 1.73 18.50
C SER A 7 36.52 2.07 18.00
N PHE A 8 36.06 3.31 18.22
CA PHE A 8 34.77 3.80 17.75
C PHE A 8 34.71 3.90 16.21
N THR A 9 35.75 4.43 15.56
CA THR A 9 35.80 4.51 14.10
C THR A 9 35.86 3.13 13.45
N ASN A 10 36.62 2.19 14.02
CA ASN A 10 36.72 0.83 13.48
C ASN A 10 35.42 0.02 13.64
N ASN A 11 34.62 0.33 14.67
CA ASN A 11 33.35 -0.35 14.95
C ASN A 11 32.12 0.47 14.52
N GLN A 12 32.28 1.59 13.82
CA GLN A 12 31.19 2.51 13.49
C GLN A 12 30.03 1.80 12.78
N SER A 13 30.33 0.92 11.83
CA SER A 13 29.31 0.14 11.10
C SER A 13 28.51 -0.80 12.01
N PHE A 14 29.17 -1.41 13.00
CA PHE A 14 28.52 -2.28 13.96
C PHE A 14 27.69 -1.49 14.99
N ILE A 15 28.22 -0.36 15.48
CA ILE A 15 27.51 0.55 16.39
C ILE A 15 26.26 1.13 15.72
N TYR A 16 26.37 1.56 14.46
CA TYR A 16 25.24 2.05 13.67
C TYR A 16 24.11 1.01 13.59
N LYS A 17 24.45 -0.26 13.35
CA LYS A 17 23.49 -1.37 13.32
C LYS A 17 22.80 -1.62 14.66
N ILE A 18 23.54 -1.51 15.78
CA ILE A 18 22.96 -1.60 17.12
C ILE A 18 21.99 -0.44 17.36
N LEU A 19 22.37 0.79 17.00
CA LEU A 19 21.50 1.95 17.13
C LEU A 19 20.24 1.79 16.28
N LEU A 20 20.38 1.31 15.05
CA LEU A 20 19.25 1.06 14.15
C LEU A 20 18.31 -0.02 14.71
N PHE A 21 18.84 -1.07 15.34
CA PHE A 21 18.06 -2.09 16.04
C PHE A 21 17.27 -1.50 17.21
N ILE A 22 17.92 -0.72 18.07
CA ILE A 22 17.30 -0.12 19.26
C ILE A 22 16.24 0.89 18.83
N LEU A 23 16.54 1.75 17.85
CA LEU A 23 15.62 2.74 17.31
C LEU A 23 14.39 2.07 16.71
N SER A 24 14.57 1.05 15.87
CA SER A 24 13.45 0.34 15.24
C SER A 24 12.57 -0.35 16.29
N THR A 25 13.18 -0.97 17.32
CA THR A 25 12.46 -1.57 18.44
C THR A 25 11.64 -0.53 19.20
N GLY A 26 12.24 0.62 19.52
CA GLY A 26 11.57 1.72 20.22
C GLY A 26 10.40 2.32 19.43
N LEU A 27 10.58 2.50 18.11
CA LEU A 27 9.53 3.01 17.23
C LEU A 27 8.34 2.05 17.15
N ILE A 28 8.58 0.74 16.94
CA ILE A 28 7.50 -0.24 16.90
C ILE A 28 6.80 -0.33 18.27
N MET A 29 7.56 -0.34 19.35
CA MET A 29 7.00 -0.37 20.71
C MET A 29 6.08 0.82 20.99
N TYR A 30 6.42 2.01 20.49
CA TYR A 30 5.57 3.20 20.61
C TYR A 30 4.24 3.06 19.85
N LEU A 31 4.23 2.30 18.75
CA LEU A 31 3.06 2.08 17.90
C LEU A 31 2.14 0.96 18.39
N LEU A 32 2.62 0.09 19.27
CA LEU A 32 1.81 -1.01 19.81
C LEU A 32 0.72 -0.51 20.78
N PRO A 33 -0.44 -1.18 20.81
CA PRO A 33 -1.52 -0.84 21.74
C PRO A 33 -1.06 -0.98 23.19
N LYS A 34 -1.46 -0.01 24.02
CA LYS A 34 -1.06 0.08 25.44
C LYS A 34 -1.96 -0.71 26.40
N GLY A 35 -3.02 -1.35 25.88
CA GLY A 35 -3.98 -2.14 26.66
C GLY A 35 -3.55 -3.60 26.82
N GLY A 36 -4.03 -4.27 27.87
CA GLY A 36 -3.80 -5.69 28.06
C GLY A 36 -4.49 -6.53 26.99
N GLN A 37 -3.79 -7.54 26.43
CA GLN A 37 -4.42 -8.48 25.51
C GLN A 37 -5.25 -9.51 26.26
N PHE A 38 -6.45 -9.78 25.75
CA PHE A 38 -7.32 -10.81 26.30
C PHE A 38 -6.67 -12.19 26.15
N LYS A 39 -6.53 -12.90 27.27
CA LYS A 39 -5.75 -14.16 27.35
C LYS A 39 -6.27 -15.28 26.44
N TYR A 40 -7.57 -15.32 26.17
CA TYR A 40 -8.21 -16.44 25.52
C TYR A 40 -8.57 -16.13 24.07
N ASN A 41 -8.26 -17.04 23.15
CA ASN A 41 -8.74 -16.97 21.78
C ASN A 41 -9.97 -17.87 21.65
N PHE A 42 -11.11 -17.33 21.25
CA PHE A 42 -12.35 -18.07 21.11
C PHE A 42 -13.03 -17.72 19.80
N GLN A 43 -13.67 -18.71 19.19
CA GLN A 43 -14.40 -18.58 17.94
C GLN A 43 -15.84 -19.04 18.18
N LYS A 44 -16.79 -18.35 17.54
CA LYS A 44 -18.21 -18.74 17.56
C LYS A 44 -18.35 -20.17 17.02
N GLY A 45 -19.22 -20.98 17.64
CA GLY A 45 -19.49 -22.36 17.25
C GLY A 45 -18.41 -23.39 17.64
N LYS A 46 -17.28 -22.97 18.24
CA LYS A 46 -16.26 -23.90 18.76
C LYS A 46 -16.44 -24.16 20.26
N PRO A 47 -16.11 -25.37 20.75
CA PRO A 47 -16.11 -25.64 22.19
C PRO A 47 -14.98 -24.87 22.88
N TRP A 48 -15.26 -24.35 24.08
CA TRP A 48 -14.31 -23.65 24.94
C TRP A 48 -13.17 -24.59 25.35
N GLN A 49 -11.96 -24.30 24.85
CA GLN A 49 -10.78 -25.16 24.98
C GLN A 49 -10.05 -24.99 26.32
N TYR A 50 -10.42 -23.98 27.10
CA TYR A 50 -9.74 -23.62 28.34
C TYR A 50 -10.52 -24.11 29.56
N GLU A 51 -9.89 -24.02 30.74
CA GLU A 51 -10.58 -24.25 32.02
C GLU A 51 -11.77 -23.29 32.21
N ASN A 52 -12.67 -23.64 33.13
CA ASN A 52 -13.86 -22.85 33.45
C ASN A 52 -13.50 -21.39 33.69
N LEU A 53 -14.14 -20.49 32.94
CA LEU A 53 -13.89 -19.06 33.04
C LEU A 53 -14.90 -18.42 33.98
N TYR A 54 -14.39 -17.74 35.00
CA TYR A 54 -15.17 -16.93 35.94
C TYR A 54 -14.83 -15.46 35.76
N ALA A 55 -15.81 -14.57 35.93
CA ALA A 55 -15.63 -13.13 35.81
C ALA A 55 -14.75 -12.58 36.94
N PRO A 56 -13.57 -11.98 36.67
CA PRO A 56 -12.69 -11.47 37.72
C PRO A 56 -13.18 -10.13 38.32
N PHE A 57 -14.08 -9.43 37.63
CA PHE A 57 -14.73 -8.19 38.02
C PHE A 57 -16.12 -8.10 37.37
N SER A 58 -17.00 -7.23 37.86
CA SER A 58 -18.32 -7.03 37.25
C SER A 58 -18.24 -6.21 35.96
N PHE A 59 -18.99 -6.57 34.91
CA PHE A 59 -19.01 -5.85 33.63
C PHE A 59 -20.37 -5.90 32.93
N THR A 60 -20.68 -4.91 32.09
CA THR A 60 -21.92 -4.86 31.31
C THR A 60 -21.85 -5.73 30.06
N ILE A 61 -22.98 -6.32 29.68
CA ILE A 61 -23.13 -7.07 28.41
C ILE A 61 -23.60 -6.10 27.33
N LYS A 62 -22.80 -5.96 26.26
CA LYS A 62 -23.18 -5.19 25.07
C LYS A 62 -24.31 -5.89 24.31
N LYS A 63 -25.25 -5.12 23.78
CA LYS A 63 -26.27 -5.63 22.84
C LYS A 63 -25.59 -6.04 21.53
N SER A 64 -26.17 -7.02 20.84
CA SER A 64 -25.76 -7.37 19.48
C SER A 64 -26.21 -6.28 18.50
N ASP A 65 -25.50 -6.15 17.38
CA ASP A 65 -25.89 -5.20 16.32
C ASP A 65 -27.32 -5.49 15.82
N ALA A 66 -27.69 -6.77 15.67
CA ALA A 66 -29.03 -7.18 15.30
C ALA A 66 -30.11 -6.69 16.28
N ALA A 67 -29.86 -6.74 17.60
CA ALA A 67 -30.81 -6.26 18.60
C ALA A 67 -30.94 -4.73 18.57
N ILE A 68 -29.85 -4.01 18.30
CA ILE A 68 -29.88 -2.55 18.14
C ILE A 68 -30.68 -2.17 16.88
N GLU A 69 -30.50 -2.88 15.77
CA GLU A 69 -31.25 -2.64 14.54
C GLU A 69 -32.75 -2.95 14.70
N GLU A 70 -33.10 -4.00 15.45
CA GLU A 70 -34.49 -4.29 15.79
C GLU A 70 -35.12 -3.18 16.65
N GLU A 71 -34.41 -2.69 17.67
CA GLU A 71 -34.87 -1.55 18.48
C GLU A 71 -35.05 -0.27 17.65
N LYS A 72 -34.12 0.01 16.72
CA LYS A 72 -34.28 1.12 15.76
C LYS A 72 -35.55 0.94 14.94
N LYS A 73 -35.77 -0.25 14.39
CA LYS A 73 -36.96 -0.55 13.58
C LYS A 73 -38.25 -0.33 14.37
N LEU A 74 -38.30 -0.78 15.62
CA LEU A 74 -39.43 -0.54 16.51
C LEU A 74 -39.67 0.94 16.80
N ILE A 75 -38.62 1.76 16.93
CA ILE A 75 -38.75 3.22 17.07
C ILE A 75 -39.35 3.84 15.80
N TYR A 76 -38.96 3.36 14.61
CA TYR A 76 -39.55 3.82 13.36
C TYR A 76 -41.02 3.41 13.22
N GLU A 77 -41.37 2.15 13.53
CA GLU A 77 -42.75 1.65 13.40
C GLU A 77 -43.71 2.31 14.40
N ASN A 78 -43.26 2.50 15.65
CA ASN A 78 -44.06 3.07 16.73
C ASN A 78 -43.93 4.60 16.86
N ASN A 79 -43.46 5.29 15.82
CA ASN A 79 -43.39 6.75 15.85
C ASN A 79 -44.78 7.39 15.79
N THR A 80 -44.90 8.53 16.47
CA THR A 80 -46.06 9.43 16.41
C THR A 80 -45.73 10.59 15.46
N PRO A 81 -46.38 10.69 14.30
CA PRO A 81 -46.12 11.77 13.34
C PRO A 81 -46.53 13.15 13.87
N TYR A 82 -45.79 14.18 13.47
CA TYR A 82 -46.09 15.57 13.80
C TYR A 82 -46.69 16.30 12.60
N PHE A 83 -47.76 17.04 12.84
CA PHE A 83 -48.42 17.90 11.87
C PHE A 83 -48.35 19.34 12.34
N GLU A 84 -48.15 20.28 11.43
CA GLU A 84 -48.09 21.70 11.73
C GLU A 84 -49.34 22.43 11.19
N VAL A 85 -49.89 23.30 12.04
CA VAL A 85 -51.07 24.11 11.73
C VAL A 85 -50.64 25.51 11.31
N ASP A 86 -51.09 25.94 10.13
CA ASP A 86 -50.97 27.30 9.64
C ASP A 86 -52.24 28.10 9.99
N THR A 87 -52.18 28.83 11.11
CA THR A 87 -53.29 29.68 11.59
C THR A 87 -53.58 30.89 10.69
N SER A 88 -52.64 31.28 9.83
CA SER A 88 -52.83 32.40 8.90
C SER A 88 -53.89 32.07 7.86
N LYS A 89 -53.96 30.81 7.42
CA LYS A 89 -54.96 30.32 6.46
C LYS A 89 -56.37 30.31 7.02
N VAL A 90 -56.52 29.96 8.31
CA VAL A 90 -57.82 30.04 9.01
C VAL A 90 -58.35 31.47 8.99
N THR A 91 -57.49 32.43 9.33
CA THR A 91 -57.84 33.86 9.35
C THR A 91 -58.13 34.40 7.94
N ALA A 92 -57.35 33.98 6.95
CA ALA A 92 -57.55 34.34 5.54
C ALA A 92 -58.89 33.79 4.99
N SER A 93 -59.20 32.52 5.24
CA SER A 93 -60.46 31.89 4.82
C SER A 93 -61.68 32.59 5.43
N LYS A 94 -61.63 32.94 6.72
CA LYS A 94 -62.70 33.74 7.36
C LYS A 94 -62.84 35.14 6.75
N THR A 95 -61.71 35.81 6.52
CA THR A 95 -61.72 37.18 5.96
C THR A 95 -62.27 37.18 4.54
N LEU A 96 -61.86 36.21 3.71
CA LEU A 96 -62.37 36.02 2.35
C LEU A 96 -63.87 35.70 2.36
N PHE A 97 -64.31 34.77 3.22
CA PHE A 97 -65.72 34.43 3.40
C PHE A 97 -66.56 35.68 3.69
N LEU A 98 -66.16 36.46 4.69
CA LEU A 98 -66.86 37.69 5.08
C LEU A 98 -66.84 38.76 3.98
N SER A 99 -65.72 38.90 3.26
CA SER A 99 -65.58 39.86 2.16
C SER A 99 -66.51 39.54 0.98
N TYR A 100 -66.52 38.27 0.53
CA TYR A 100 -67.39 37.83 -0.55
C TYR A 100 -68.87 37.89 -0.17
N LEU A 101 -69.22 37.54 1.07
CA LEU A 101 -70.59 37.63 1.57
C LEU A 101 -71.07 39.09 1.61
N ASN A 102 -70.27 40.01 2.18
CA ASN A 102 -70.61 41.44 2.21
C ASN A 102 -70.73 42.05 0.79
N LYS A 103 -69.90 41.58 -0.16
CA LYS A 103 -69.99 42.00 -1.57
C LYS A 103 -71.29 41.52 -2.21
N ASN A 104 -71.71 40.28 -1.92
CA ASN A 104 -72.98 39.73 -2.39
C ASN A 104 -74.18 40.49 -1.79
N ASP A 105 -74.18 40.74 -0.47
CA ASP A 105 -75.21 41.52 0.22
C ASP A 105 -75.34 42.94 -0.35
N SER A 106 -74.23 43.54 -0.78
CA SER A 106 -74.21 44.86 -1.42
C SER A 106 -74.81 44.84 -2.83
N ILE A 107 -74.75 43.70 -3.53
CA ILE A 107 -75.29 43.51 -4.88
C ILE A 107 -76.78 43.14 -4.84
N THR A 108 -77.20 42.32 -3.87
CA THR A 108 -78.59 41.83 -3.74
C THR A 108 -79.49 42.78 -2.92
N GLY A 109 -78.91 43.66 -2.11
CA GLY A 109 -79.63 44.59 -1.24
C GLY A 109 -80.22 43.97 0.03
N THR A 110 -79.99 42.67 0.26
CA THR A 110 -80.43 41.92 1.44
C THR A 110 -79.22 41.48 2.26
N LYS A 111 -79.26 41.69 3.59
CA LYS A 111 -78.20 41.22 4.50
C LYS A 111 -78.49 39.80 4.96
N ASP A 112 -77.69 38.82 4.54
CA ASP A 112 -77.81 37.44 5.00
C ASP A 112 -77.11 37.24 6.36
N ILE A 113 -77.74 37.73 7.42
CA ILE A 113 -77.20 37.67 8.79
C ILE A 113 -77.07 36.22 9.27
N ASN A 114 -78.01 35.34 8.88
CA ASN A 114 -78.00 33.93 9.29
C ASN A 114 -76.90 33.16 8.55
N GLY A 115 -76.75 33.34 7.24
CA GLY A 115 -75.67 32.73 6.47
C GLY A 115 -74.28 33.18 6.94
N LYS A 116 -74.14 34.44 7.37
CA LYS A 116 -72.91 34.97 7.98
C LYS A 116 -72.55 34.26 9.28
N LEU A 117 -73.52 34.07 10.18
CA LEU A 117 -73.30 33.43 11.47
C LEU A 117 -73.02 31.92 11.32
N ILE A 118 -73.82 31.24 10.51
CA ILE A 118 -73.69 29.79 10.27
C ILE A 118 -72.39 29.49 9.52
N GLY A 119 -72.08 30.22 8.45
CA GLY A 119 -70.85 30.00 7.69
C GLY A 119 -69.58 30.31 8.49
N ALA A 120 -69.59 31.36 9.32
CA ALA A 120 -68.45 31.63 10.22
C ALA A 120 -68.24 30.49 11.25
N ARG A 121 -69.34 29.95 11.80
CA ARG A 121 -69.27 28.82 12.75
C ARG A 121 -68.80 27.54 12.09
N ILE A 122 -69.29 27.22 10.89
CA ILE A 122 -68.82 26.06 10.11
C ILE A 122 -67.32 26.17 9.83
N ILE A 123 -66.82 27.35 9.44
CA ILE A 123 -65.39 27.57 9.24
C ILE A 123 -64.61 27.32 10.54
N ASP A 124 -65.11 27.82 11.68
CA ASP A 124 -64.50 27.58 12.99
C ASP A 124 -64.42 26.09 13.35
N GLU A 125 -65.53 25.37 13.18
CA GLU A 125 -65.62 23.94 13.50
C GLU A 125 -64.70 23.10 12.60
N LEU A 126 -64.68 23.35 11.29
CA LEU A 126 -63.81 22.64 10.34
C LEU A 126 -62.31 22.85 10.64
N TYR A 127 -61.94 24.02 11.17
CA TYR A 127 -60.55 24.31 11.51
C TYR A 127 -60.14 23.91 12.93
N THR A 128 -61.04 23.33 13.75
CA THR A 128 -60.75 22.89 15.13
C THR A 128 -59.57 21.93 15.18
N TYR A 129 -59.60 20.89 14.33
CA TYR A 129 -58.49 19.94 14.16
C TYR A 129 -57.72 20.18 12.86
N GLY A 130 -58.31 20.94 11.94
CA GLY A 130 -57.70 21.41 10.71
C GLY A 130 -57.89 20.49 9.50
N ILE A 131 -57.57 21.04 8.33
CA ILE A 131 -57.84 20.47 7.02
C ILE A 131 -56.52 20.10 6.33
N THR A 132 -56.37 18.83 5.95
CA THR A 132 -55.23 18.33 5.17
C THR A 132 -55.60 18.11 3.70
N ASN A 133 -54.69 18.47 2.80
CA ASN A 133 -54.82 18.20 1.37
C ASN A 133 -54.33 16.80 0.96
N LYS A 134 -53.67 16.07 1.86
CA LYS A 134 -53.03 14.79 1.55
C LYS A 134 -53.51 13.70 2.49
N LYS A 135 -54.02 12.62 1.91
CA LYS A 135 -54.37 11.41 2.65
C LYS A 135 -53.12 10.54 2.82
N HIS A 136 -52.63 10.45 4.05
CA HIS A 136 -51.55 9.57 4.44
C HIS A 136 -52.08 8.16 4.76
N SER A 137 -51.25 7.13 4.57
CA SER A 137 -51.57 5.72 4.82
C SER A 137 -51.57 5.33 6.31
N PHE A 138 -51.95 6.25 7.20
CA PHE A 138 -52.05 5.98 8.63
C PHE A 138 -53.39 5.31 8.96
N LEU A 139 -53.40 4.45 9.97
CA LEU A 139 -54.65 3.90 10.50
C LEU A 139 -55.51 5.03 11.09
N PRO A 140 -56.85 4.98 10.99
CA PRO A 140 -57.73 6.06 11.45
C PRO A 140 -57.55 6.41 12.93
N ASP A 141 -57.27 5.42 13.78
CA ASP A 141 -57.06 5.52 15.21
C ASP A 141 -55.59 5.85 15.59
N LYS A 142 -54.70 6.00 14.61
CA LYS A 142 -53.30 6.34 14.89
C LYS A 142 -53.23 7.71 15.53
N ILE A 143 -52.60 7.77 16.70
CA ILE A 143 -52.31 9.02 17.40
C ILE A 143 -51.30 9.85 16.57
N ILE A 144 -51.57 11.14 16.47
CA ILE A 144 -50.68 12.14 15.85
C ILE A 144 -50.55 13.35 16.77
N TYR A 145 -49.46 14.10 16.61
CA TYR A 145 -49.26 15.36 17.31
C TYR A 145 -49.54 16.53 16.40
N LEU A 146 -50.51 17.36 16.77
CA LEU A 146 -50.85 18.60 16.08
C LEU A 146 -50.17 19.77 16.78
N LYS A 147 -49.23 20.42 16.09
CA LYS A 147 -48.48 21.57 16.57
C LYS A 147 -49.13 22.85 16.07
N ASN A 148 -49.61 23.66 17.01
CA ASN A 148 -50.17 24.98 16.75
C ASN A 148 -49.31 26.05 17.43
N GLY A 149 -48.41 26.69 16.68
CA GLY A 149 -47.40 27.58 17.25
C GLY A 149 -46.47 26.83 18.22
N ASN A 150 -46.58 27.15 19.52
CA ASN A 150 -45.80 26.51 20.59
C ASN A 150 -46.59 25.43 21.36
N GLU A 151 -47.87 25.24 21.07
CA GLU A 151 -48.70 24.24 21.73
C GLU A 151 -48.73 22.94 20.91
N LEU A 152 -48.78 21.82 21.63
CA LEU A 152 -48.73 20.49 21.04
C LEU A 152 -49.90 19.69 21.59
N GLN A 153 -50.80 19.27 20.69
CA GLN A 153 -52.02 18.56 21.04
C GLN A 153 -51.96 17.13 20.50
N GLU A 154 -52.37 16.17 21.31
CA GLU A 154 -52.51 14.77 20.91
C GLU A 154 -53.92 14.53 20.36
N ILE A 155 -54.01 14.09 19.10
CA ILE A 155 -55.29 13.82 18.44
C ILE A 155 -55.21 12.50 17.65
N GLY A 156 -56.36 11.89 17.37
CA GLY A 156 -56.46 10.78 16.42
C GLY A 156 -56.38 11.29 14.98
N TYR A 157 -55.73 10.53 14.08
CA TYR A 157 -55.61 10.91 12.67
C TYR A 157 -56.98 11.08 11.97
N ASN A 158 -58.00 10.32 12.40
CA ASN A 158 -59.38 10.46 11.95
C ASN A 158 -60.05 11.80 12.29
N GLN A 159 -59.49 12.58 13.23
CA GLN A 159 -60.02 13.89 13.58
C GLN A 159 -59.60 14.97 12.56
N LEU A 160 -58.56 14.71 11.75
CA LEU A 160 -58.19 15.60 10.64
C LEU A 160 -59.18 15.46 9.48
N ILE A 161 -59.60 16.59 8.95
CA ILE A 161 -60.51 16.61 7.81
C ILE A 161 -59.72 16.56 6.51
N TYR A 162 -60.03 15.60 5.65
CA TYR A 162 -59.45 15.54 4.32
C TYR A 162 -60.18 16.48 3.37
N PHE A 163 -59.42 17.28 2.60
CA PHE A 163 -59.97 18.29 1.69
C PHE A 163 -60.97 17.70 0.68
N GLY A 164 -60.76 16.46 0.22
CA GLY A 164 -61.67 15.81 -0.74
C GLY A 164 -63.02 15.39 -0.15
N ASP A 165 -63.16 15.37 1.17
CA ASP A 165 -64.41 15.01 1.86
C ASP A 165 -65.19 16.27 2.34
N LEU A 166 -64.68 17.48 2.08
CA LEU A 166 -65.22 18.74 2.60
C LEU A 166 -66.67 19.01 2.21
N GLU A 167 -67.04 18.76 0.94
CA GLU A 167 -68.41 19.00 0.47
C GLU A 167 -69.43 18.19 1.26
N THR A 168 -69.16 16.90 1.46
CA THR A 168 -70.01 15.99 2.24
C THR A 168 -70.13 16.45 3.70
N ILE A 169 -69.01 16.84 4.31
CA ILE A 169 -68.96 17.27 5.72
C ILE A 169 -69.72 18.59 5.91
N VAL A 170 -69.49 19.57 5.04
CA VAL A 170 -70.17 20.87 5.08
C VAL A 170 -71.69 20.68 4.95
N ILE A 171 -72.15 19.86 4.00
CA ILE A 171 -73.57 19.54 3.83
C ILE A 171 -74.14 18.88 5.10
N SER A 172 -73.41 17.95 5.74
CA SER A 172 -73.87 17.34 6.99
C SER A 172 -73.99 18.34 8.14
N MET A 173 -73.06 19.29 8.25
CA MET A 173 -73.11 20.33 9.30
C MET A 173 -74.31 21.27 9.11
N PHE A 174 -74.64 21.65 7.86
CA PHE A 174 -75.84 22.45 7.60
C PHE A 174 -77.13 21.73 8.02
N ASN A 175 -77.23 20.43 7.77
CA ASN A 175 -78.38 19.62 8.21
C ASN A 175 -78.49 19.58 9.74
N GLU A 176 -77.38 19.57 10.46
CA GLU A 176 -77.34 19.63 11.93
C GLU A 176 -77.84 20.99 12.47
N TYR A 177 -77.61 22.07 11.72
CA TYR A 177 -78.18 23.39 12.01
C TYR A 177 -79.66 23.54 11.58
N GLU A 178 -80.34 22.45 11.18
CA GLU A 178 -81.72 22.44 10.67
C GLU A 178 -81.96 23.43 9.50
N THR A 179 -80.92 23.74 8.74
CA THR A 179 -80.97 24.70 7.62
C THR A 179 -80.46 24.07 6.34
N LYS A 180 -81.17 24.30 5.22
CA LYS A 180 -80.65 23.92 3.89
C LYS A 180 -79.71 25.01 3.40
N PRO A 181 -78.46 24.69 2.99
CA PRO A 181 -77.57 25.69 2.45
C PRO A 181 -78.14 26.19 1.11
N THR A 182 -78.09 27.49 0.89
CA THR A 182 -78.28 28.03 -0.47
C THR A 182 -77.10 27.57 -1.34
N SER A 183 -77.32 27.36 -2.63
CA SER A 183 -76.25 26.98 -3.57
C SER A 183 -75.07 27.95 -3.49
N PHE A 184 -75.37 29.25 -3.40
CA PHE A 184 -74.38 30.30 -3.21
C PHE A 184 -73.53 30.13 -1.93
N LEU A 185 -74.15 29.83 -0.78
CA LEU A 185 -73.44 29.74 0.49
C LEU A 185 -72.55 28.50 0.54
N LEU A 186 -73.02 27.38 -0.01
CA LEU A 186 -72.24 26.14 -0.13
C LEU A 186 -71.02 26.36 -1.04
N ASP A 187 -71.24 26.90 -2.24
CA ASP A 187 -70.15 27.20 -3.18
C ASP A 187 -69.15 28.20 -2.59
N LEU A 188 -69.64 29.21 -1.86
CA LEU A 188 -68.77 30.19 -1.22
C LEU A 188 -67.89 29.53 -0.15
N LEU A 189 -68.45 28.68 0.71
CA LEU A 189 -67.71 27.99 1.76
C LEU A 189 -66.65 27.06 1.17
N LEU A 190 -66.98 26.27 0.15
CA LEU A 190 -66.03 25.35 -0.48
C LEU A 190 -64.89 26.09 -1.20
N ASN A 191 -65.15 27.29 -1.74
CA ASN A 191 -64.13 28.08 -2.44
C ASN A 191 -63.18 28.85 -1.49
N VAL A 192 -63.61 29.19 -0.28
CA VAL A 192 -62.78 29.95 0.68
C VAL A 192 -61.97 29.06 1.61
N LEU A 193 -62.37 27.80 1.80
CA LEU A 193 -61.65 26.85 2.63
C LEU A 193 -60.35 26.40 1.95
N THR A 194 -59.26 26.40 2.71
CA THR A 194 -57.93 25.93 2.26
C THR A 194 -57.33 24.97 3.28
N SER A 195 -56.46 24.06 2.82
CA SER A 195 -55.73 23.17 3.73
C SER A 195 -54.72 23.95 4.56
N ASN A 196 -54.85 23.83 5.88
CA ASN A 196 -54.02 24.50 6.88
C ASN A 196 -53.16 23.55 7.70
N VAL A 197 -53.32 22.23 7.53
CA VAL A 197 -52.52 21.22 8.24
C VAL A 197 -51.63 20.46 7.27
N THR A 198 -50.34 20.41 7.57
CA THR A 198 -49.35 19.65 6.78
C THR A 198 -48.47 18.80 7.68
N LEU A 199 -48.06 17.62 7.19
CA LEU A 199 -47.11 16.76 7.91
C LEU A 199 -45.74 17.46 8.00
N ASP A 200 -45.23 17.62 9.22
CA ASP A 200 -43.87 18.10 9.48
C ASP A 200 -42.91 16.90 9.49
N SER A 201 -42.41 16.57 8.29
CA SER A 201 -41.47 15.45 8.11
C SER A 201 -40.15 15.67 8.83
N ASP A 202 -39.71 16.92 8.93
CA ASP A 202 -38.39 17.28 9.48
C ASP A 202 -38.41 17.16 11.00
N LEU A 203 -39.45 17.68 11.66
CA LEU A 203 -39.65 17.52 13.09
C LEU A 203 -39.85 16.03 13.43
N THR A 204 -40.68 15.31 12.67
CA THR A 204 -40.89 13.87 12.87
C THR A 204 -39.58 13.10 12.76
N ALA A 205 -38.75 13.38 11.75
CA ALA A 205 -37.45 12.73 11.57
C ALA A 205 -36.47 13.09 12.72
N SER A 206 -36.43 14.35 13.14
CA SER A 206 -35.55 14.80 14.23
C SER A 206 -35.86 14.12 15.57
N VAL A 207 -37.14 13.92 15.89
CA VAL A 207 -37.58 13.23 17.11
C VAL A 207 -37.22 11.74 17.06
N ILE A 208 -37.36 11.10 15.89
CA ILE A 208 -36.94 9.72 15.69
C ILE A 208 -35.42 9.58 15.92
N LEU A 209 -34.62 10.46 15.33
CA LEU A 209 -33.16 10.46 15.53
C LEU A 209 -32.79 10.63 17.01
N ALA A 210 -33.43 11.57 17.71
CA ALA A 210 -33.20 11.80 19.13
C ALA A 210 -33.59 10.58 20.01
N ARG A 211 -34.57 9.78 19.61
CA ARG A 211 -34.92 8.51 20.29
C ARG A 211 -33.90 7.42 19.99
N ILE A 212 -33.41 7.32 18.75
CA ILE A 212 -32.36 6.37 18.34
C ILE A 212 -31.06 6.64 19.11
N GLU A 213 -30.67 7.92 19.28
CA GLU A 213 -29.48 8.30 20.05
C GLU A 213 -29.55 7.91 21.53
N LYS A 214 -30.77 7.73 22.09
CA LYS A 214 -31.00 7.35 23.49
C LYS A 214 -31.05 5.84 23.74
N ILE A 215 -30.88 5.01 22.70
CA ILE A 215 -30.84 3.55 22.87
C ILE A 215 -29.68 3.16 23.79
N ASN A 216 -29.99 2.46 24.89
CA ASN A 216 -28.96 1.93 25.79
C ASN A 216 -28.18 0.80 25.07
N PRO A 217 -26.86 0.91 24.89
CA PRO A 217 -26.06 -0.10 24.19
C PRO A 217 -25.83 -1.38 25.00
N ASN A 218 -26.24 -1.41 26.28
CA ASN A 218 -26.06 -2.55 27.17
C ASN A 218 -27.40 -3.16 27.58
N ARG A 219 -27.44 -4.47 27.83
CA ARG A 219 -28.67 -5.19 28.25
C ARG A 219 -28.61 -5.88 29.62
N GLY A 220 -27.48 -5.80 30.33
CA GLY A 220 -27.32 -6.45 31.63
C GLY A 220 -25.91 -6.33 32.19
N VAL A 221 -25.69 -6.92 33.37
CA VAL A 221 -24.40 -6.94 34.08
C VAL A 221 -24.08 -8.38 34.48
N ILE A 222 -22.82 -8.77 34.30
CA ILE A 222 -22.24 -10.00 34.87
C ILE A 222 -21.48 -9.60 36.12
N ASP A 223 -21.81 -10.22 37.27
CA ASP A 223 -21.13 -9.95 38.53
C ASP A 223 -19.80 -10.68 38.67
N LYS A 224 -18.87 -10.09 39.43
CA LYS A 224 -17.62 -10.74 39.84
C LYS A 224 -17.88 -12.11 40.46
N GLY A 225 -17.15 -13.12 40.00
CA GLY A 225 -17.28 -14.51 40.45
C GLY A 225 -18.29 -15.34 39.65
N SER A 226 -19.10 -14.72 38.78
CA SER A 226 -20.03 -15.44 37.92
C SER A 226 -19.29 -16.30 36.90
N ARG A 227 -19.78 -17.53 36.64
CA ARG A 227 -19.22 -18.40 35.61
C ARG A 227 -19.66 -17.89 34.23
N ILE A 228 -18.69 -17.52 33.39
CA ILE A 228 -18.92 -17.06 32.02
C ILE A 228 -19.14 -18.25 31.09
N ILE A 229 -18.24 -19.24 31.13
CA ILE A 229 -18.30 -20.43 30.28
C ILE A 229 -17.53 -21.58 30.92
N ALA A 230 -18.03 -22.81 30.78
CA ALA A 230 -17.35 -24.01 31.25
C ALA A 230 -16.54 -24.69 30.13
N LYS A 231 -15.51 -25.46 30.53
CA LYS A 231 -14.69 -26.26 29.60
C LYS A 231 -15.55 -27.20 28.77
N GLY A 232 -15.33 -27.18 27.46
CA GLY A 232 -16.08 -27.99 26.49
C GLY A 232 -17.45 -27.42 26.09
N GLU A 233 -17.94 -26.35 26.73
CA GLU A 233 -19.18 -25.71 26.30
C GLU A 233 -18.98 -24.96 24.97
N VAL A 234 -19.98 -25.02 24.10
CA VAL A 234 -19.95 -24.33 22.80
C VAL A 234 -20.06 -22.82 23.00
N VAL A 235 -19.16 -22.07 22.36
CA VAL A 235 -19.15 -20.62 22.34
C VAL A 235 -20.18 -20.11 21.33
N GLU A 236 -21.43 -19.95 21.75
CA GLU A 236 -22.52 -19.50 20.88
C GLU A 236 -23.53 -18.63 21.64
N GLY A 237 -24.34 -17.88 20.88
CA GLY A 237 -25.45 -17.08 21.40
C GLY A 237 -25.01 -16.11 22.49
N ASP A 238 -25.65 -16.23 23.66
CA ASP A 238 -25.40 -15.35 24.81
C ASP A 238 -23.95 -15.44 25.31
N LYS A 239 -23.38 -16.66 25.38
CA LYS A 239 -22.01 -16.87 25.87
C LYS A 239 -20.98 -16.16 25.00
N PHE A 240 -21.17 -16.17 23.69
CA PHE A 240 -20.30 -15.45 22.75
C PHE A 240 -20.38 -13.93 22.97
N GLN A 241 -21.59 -13.39 23.19
CA GLN A 241 -21.80 -11.97 23.50
C GLN A 241 -21.17 -11.56 24.84
N ILE A 242 -21.30 -12.40 25.88
CA ILE A 242 -20.68 -12.18 27.18
C ILE A 242 -19.15 -12.21 27.05
N LEU A 243 -18.59 -13.18 26.33
CA LEU A 243 -17.14 -13.28 26.10
C LEU A 243 -16.60 -12.07 25.32
N ASN A 244 -17.31 -11.60 24.29
CA ASN A 244 -16.94 -10.39 23.55
C ASN A 244 -17.02 -9.13 24.43
N SER A 245 -18.07 -9.02 25.25
CA SER A 245 -18.21 -7.91 26.20
C SER A 245 -17.08 -7.93 27.24
N TYR A 246 -16.75 -9.11 27.78
CA TYR A 246 -15.65 -9.29 28.71
C TYR A 246 -14.30 -8.94 28.06
N LYS A 247 -14.05 -9.41 26.83
CA LYS A 247 -12.85 -9.07 26.05
C LYS A 247 -12.72 -7.55 25.86
N ALA A 248 -13.80 -6.87 25.47
CA ALA A 248 -13.80 -5.42 25.26
C ALA A 248 -13.52 -4.63 26.55
N VAL A 249 -14.12 -5.04 27.68
CA VAL A 249 -13.87 -4.38 28.98
C VAL A 249 -12.46 -4.68 29.48
N PHE A 250 -11.97 -5.91 29.33
CA PHE A 250 -10.62 -6.29 29.73
C PHE A 250 -9.55 -5.49 28.94
N GLN A 251 -9.76 -5.30 27.64
CA GLN A 251 -8.84 -4.53 26.78
C GLN A 251 -8.85 -3.02 27.08
N SER A 252 -9.95 -2.49 27.65
CA SER A 252 -10.10 -1.06 27.99
C SER A 252 -9.71 -0.71 29.43
N GLN A 253 -9.53 -1.70 30.31
CA GLN A 253 -9.03 -1.45 31.66
C GLN A 253 -7.63 -0.84 31.61
N VAL A 254 -7.42 0.22 32.38
CA VAL A 254 -6.11 0.85 32.57
C VAL A 254 -5.34 0.05 33.60
N TRP A 255 -4.27 -0.61 33.17
CA TRP A 255 -3.44 -1.45 34.03
C TRP A 255 -2.64 -0.59 35.01
N SER A 256 -2.37 -1.10 36.21
CA SER A 256 -1.50 -0.41 37.17
C SER A 256 -0.12 -0.14 36.56
N LYS A 257 0.57 0.92 37.02
CA LYS A 257 1.89 1.32 36.50
C LYS A 257 2.93 0.17 36.51
N SER A 258 2.84 -0.74 37.50
CA SER A 258 3.70 -1.93 37.59
C SER A 258 3.37 -2.97 36.50
N ASN A 259 2.09 -3.25 36.24
CA ASN A 259 1.71 -4.22 35.22
C ASN A 259 1.97 -3.68 33.79
N TYR A 260 1.90 -2.35 33.62
CA TYR A 260 2.28 -1.69 32.38
C TYR A 260 3.77 -1.90 32.03
N ASN A 261 4.68 -1.80 33.01
CA ASN A 261 6.11 -2.04 32.77
C ASN A 261 6.40 -3.49 32.34
N TRP A 262 5.73 -4.48 32.93
CA TRP A 262 5.86 -5.89 32.51
C TRP A 262 5.32 -6.13 31.11
N LEU A 263 4.20 -5.48 30.75
CA LEU A 263 3.66 -5.54 29.39
C LEU A 263 4.65 -4.96 28.37
N LEU A 264 5.23 -3.79 28.66
CA LEU A 264 6.25 -3.17 27.81
C LEU A 264 7.50 -4.05 27.68
N LEU A 265 7.96 -4.67 28.77
CA LEU A 265 9.09 -5.60 28.73
C LEU A 265 8.78 -6.81 27.84
N GLY A 266 7.57 -7.38 27.96
CA GLY A 266 7.11 -8.49 27.12
C GLY A 266 7.10 -8.13 25.63
N TYR A 267 6.51 -6.98 25.27
CA TYR A 267 6.54 -6.50 23.90
C TYR A 267 7.96 -6.21 23.40
N SER A 268 8.79 -5.56 24.21
CA SER A 268 10.19 -5.29 23.88
C SER A 268 10.95 -6.58 23.57
N LEU A 269 10.76 -7.63 24.37
CA LEU A 269 11.44 -8.90 24.19
C LEU A 269 11.00 -9.59 22.89
N LEU A 270 9.70 -9.59 22.58
CA LEU A 270 9.18 -10.18 21.35
C LEU A 270 9.62 -9.42 20.09
N ILE A 271 9.55 -8.09 20.09
CA ILE A 271 10.04 -7.26 18.97
C ILE A 271 11.55 -7.47 18.78
N SER A 272 12.30 -7.47 19.88
CA SER A 272 13.75 -7.70 19.85
C SER A 272 14.08 -9.09 19.29
N LEU A 273 13.29 -10.12 19.60
CA LEU A 273 13.47 -11.46 19.06
C LEU A 273 13.25 -11.49 17.54
N VAL A 274 12.21 -10.83 17.04
CA VAL A 274 11.94 -10.73 15.59
C VAL A 274 13.08 -10.01 14.87
N PHE A 275 13.52 -8.86 15.37
CA PHE A 275 14.66 -8.16 14.78
C PHE A 275 15.97 -8.94 14.92
N LEU A 276 16.18 -9.66 16.02
CA LEU A 276 17.35 -10.51 16.17
C LEU A 276 17.36 -11.58 15.07
N MET A 277 16.22 -12.19 14.80
CA MET A 277 16.05 -13.15 13.70
C MET A 277 16.38 -12.52 12.34
N LEU A 278 15.90 -11.29 12.09
CA LEU A 278 16.22 -10.53 10.88
C LEU A 278 17.74 -10.29 10.75
N PHE A 279 18.38 -9.76 11.79
CA PHE A 279 19.82 -9.46 11.77
C PHE A 279 20.66 -10.72 11.61
N LEU A 280 20.30 -11.83 12.27
CA LEU A 280 20.97 -13.12 12.11
C LEU A 280 20.82 -13.67 10.69
N PHE A 281 19.62 -13.58 10.11
CA PHE A 281 19.40 -13.96 8.71
C PHE A 281 20.28 -13.15 7.76
N MET A 282 20.34 -11.83 7.94
CA MET A 282 21.18 -10.96 7.13
C MET A 282 22.66 -11.30 7.29
N LYS A 283 23.14 -11.47 8.53
CA LYS A 283 24.53 -11.79 8.82
C LYS A 283 24.97 -13.14 8.24
N ASN A 284 24.12 -14.15 8.31
CA ASN A 284 24.48 -15.52 7.92
C ASN A 284 24.29 -15.77 6.41
N TYR A 285 23.19 -15.26 5.83
CA TYR A 285 22.79 -15.60 4.46
C TYR A 285 22.91 -14.44 3.47
N ARG A 286 23.01 -13.18 3.92
CA ARG A 286 23.05 -11.98 3.06
C ARG A 286 24.15 -11.00 3.51
N LYS A 287 25.39 -11.51 3.63
CA LYS A 287 26.55 -10.75 4.14
C LYS A 287 26.76 -9.41 3.43
N GLU A 288 26.61 -9.36 2.10
CA GLU A 288 26.77 -8.13 1.31
C GLU A 288 25.73 -7.05 1.64
N ILE A 289 24.53 -7.47 2.02
CA ILE A 289 23.47 -6.56 2.46
C ILE A 289 23.74 -6.15 3.92
N PHE A 290 24.14 -7.10 4.76
CA PHE A 290 24.48 -6.81 6.15
C PHE A 290 25.67 -5.86 6.27
N SER A 291 26.69 -5.95 5.42
CA SER A 291 27.85 -5.04 5.47
C SER A 291 27.48 -3.59 5.14
N ASP A 292 26.42 -3.38 4.37
CA ASP A 292 25.98 -2.08 3.87
C ASP A 292 24.92 -1.46 4.80
N ASN A 293 25.29 -0.35 5.47
CA ASN A 293 24.40 0.34 6.40
C ASN A 293 23.16 0.91 5.73
N ASN A 294 23.27 1.35 4.48
CA ASN A 294 22.17 1.96 3.76
C ASN A 294 21.13 0.90 3.35
N LYS A 295 21.58 -0.27 2.88
CA LYS A 295 20.65 -1.39 2.61
C LYS A 295 19.98 -1.92 3.88
N MET A 296 20.71 -2.01 5.00
CA MET A 296 20.11 -2.37 6.30
C MET A 296 19.06 -1.34 6.76
N THR A 297 19.36 -0.05 6.58
CA THR A 297 18.42 1.05 6.89
C THR A 297 17.18 0.96 6.03
N PHE A 298 17.34 0.73 4.73
CA PHE A 298 16.24 0.55 3.79
C PHE A 298 15.27 -0.58 4.21
N ILE A 299 15.81 -1.74 4.60
CA ILE A 299 15.00 -2.89 5.04
C ILE A 299 14.23 -2.54 6.32
N LEU A 300 14.92 -2.04 7.34
CA LEU A 300 14.30 -1.73 8.64
C LEU A 300 13.30 -0.57 8.55
N PHE A 301 13.62 0.44 7.74
CA PHE A 301 12.68 1.52 7.43
C PHE A 301 11.38 0.96 6.85
N ASN A 302 11.45 0.07 5.86
CA ASN A 302 10.25 -0.51 5.26
C ASN A 302 9.44 -1.37 6.25
N VAL A 303 10.10 -2.13 7.13
CA VAL A 303 9.41 -2.89 8.20
C VAL A 303 8.67 -1.93 9.14
N VAL A 304 9.36 -0.91 9.67
CA VAL A 304 8.77 0.07 10.59
C VAL A 304 7.67 0.87 9.90
N PHE A 305 7.86 1.25 8.64
CA PHE A 305 6.87 1.99 7.85
C PHE A 305 5.59 1.18 7.64
N MET A 306 5.68 -0.10 7.29
CA MET A 306 4.50 -0.96 7.16
C MET A 306 3.79 -1.14 8.50
N VAL A 307 4.53 -1.34 9.59
CA VAL A 307 3.94 -1.41 10.94
C VAL A 307 3.24 -0.11 11.32
N PHE A 308 3.86 1.03 11.01
CA PHE A 308 3.29 2.36 11.24
C PHE A 308 1.99 2.58 10.49
N ILE A 309 1.95 2.32 9.18
CA ILE A 309 0.75 2.50 8.36
C ILE A 309 -0.38 1.58 8.83
N THR A 310 -0.10 0.30 9.08
CA THR A 310 -1.14 -0.61 9.59
C THR A 310 -1.64 -0.18 10.96
N ALA A 311 -0.75 0.25 11.87
CA ALA A 311 -1.15 0.73 13.19
C ALA A 311 -2.07 1.97 13.09
N LEU A 312 -1.77 2.92 12.20
CA LEU A 312 -2.64 4.08 11.95
C LEU A 312 -4.01 3.67 11.40
N VAL A 313 -4.04 2.76 10.42
CA VAL A 313 -5.30 2.27 9.84
C VAL A 313 -6.15 1.60 10.91
N VAL A 314 -5.56 0.73 11.74
CA VAL A 314 -6.26 0.03 12.81
C VAL A 314 -6.77 0.99 13.89
N GLN A 315 -6.00 2.03 14.22
CA GLN A 315 -6.42 3.06 15.18
C GLN A 315 -7.62 3.88 14.66
N TYR A 316 -7.70 4.11 13.35
CA TYR A 316 -8.84 4.81 12.74
C TYR A 316 -10.07 3.91 12.67
N ASP A 317 -9.95 2.74 12.04
CA ASP A 317 -10.97 1.68 12.03
C ASP A 317 -10.32 0.32 11.75
N ALA A 318 -10.47 -0.59 12.71
CA ALA A 318 -9.90 -1.92 12.64
C ALA A 318 -10.41 -2.76 11.46
N LYS A 319 -11.59 -2.45 10.89
CA LYS A 319 -12.14 -3.13 9.69
C LYS A 319 -11.33 -2.81 8.43
N LEU A 320 -10.74 -1.62 8.36
CA LEU A 320 -9.98 -1.14 7.19
C LEU A 320 -8.59 -1.78 7.08
N VAL A 321 -8.18 -2.58 8.07
CA VAL A 321 -6.87 -3.27 8.06
C VAL A 321 -6.64 -4.05 6.76
N TYR A 322 -7.69 -4.64 6.19
CA TYR A 322 -7.64 -5.42 4.95
C TYR A 322 -7.44 -4.58 3.68
N ILE A 323 -7.53 -3.25 3.76
CA ILE A 323 -7.14 -2.32 2.67
C ILE A 323 -5.61 -2.16 2.62
N THR A 324 -4.90 -2.42 3.73
CA THR A 324 -3.46 -2.15 3.83
C THR A 324 -2.65 -3.06 2.89
N PRO A 325 -1.93 -2.52 1.89
CA PRO A 325 -1.29 -3.30 0.84
C PRO A 325 0.07 -3.87 1.28
N LEU A 326 0.08 -4.77 2.27
CA LEU A 326 1.32 -5.32 2.84
C LEU A 326 2.16 -6.11 1.82
N CYS A 327 1.55 -6.63 0.75
CA CYS A 327 2.27 -7.26 -0.37
C CYS A 327 3.22 -6.32 -1.11
N ILE A 328 3.12 -4.99 -0.92
CA ILE A 328 4.12 -4.04 -1.42
C ILE A 328 5.50 -4.35 -0.84
N LEU A 329 5.59 -4.76 0.43
CA LEU A 329 6.86 -5.01 1.11
C LEU A 329 7.70 -6.09 0.41
N PRO A 330 7.20 -7.33 0.17
CA PRO A 330 7.96 -8.34 -0.55
C PRO A 330 8.23 -7.96 -2.01
N LEU A 331 7.35 -7.20 -2.68
CA LEU A 331 7.58 -6.71 -4.05
C LEU A 331 8.76 -5.73 -4.13
N VAL A 332 8.76 -4.72 -3.26
CA VAL A 332 9.81 -3.71 -3.20
C VAL A 332 11.15 -4.37 -2.85
N LEU A 333 11.19 -5.20 -1.81
CA LEU A 333 12.43 -5.87 -1.42
C LEU A 333 12.96 -6.81 -2.50
N LYS A 334 12.08 -7.45 -3.27
CA LYS A 334 12.46 -8.25 -4.43
C LYS A 334 13.04 -7.40 -5.56
N ALA A 335 12.51 -6.20 -5.80
CA ALA A 335 12.99 -5.29 -6.84
C ALA A 335 14.43 -4.78 -6.61
N PHE A 336 14.85 -4.66 -5.35
CA PHE A 336 16.18 -4.18 -4.97
C PHE A 336 17.17 -5.28 -4.59
N PHE A 337 16.67 -6.44 -4.18
CA PHE A 337 17.47 -7.55 -3.68
C PHE A 337 17.06 -8.87 -4.33
N ASP A 338 16.26 -9.67 -3.62
CA ASP A 338 15.84 -10.98 -4.08
C ASP A 338 14.55 -11.44 -3.38
N ALA A 339 13.88 -12.40 -4.02
CA ALA A 339 12.63 -12.97 -3.56
C ALA A 339 12.69 -13.61 -2.16
N ARG A 340 13.81 -14.27 -1.81
CA ARG A 340 13.94 -14.97 -0.52
C ARG A 340 14.01 -13.98 0.64
N LEU A 341 14.78 -12.90 0.47
CA LEU A 341 14.82 -11.81 1.44
C LEU A 341 13.44 -11.15 1.57
N GLY A 342 12.79 -10.84 0.44
CA GLY A 342 11.47 -10.19 0.43
C GLY A 342 10.43 -10.99 1.23
N LEU A 343 10.33 -12.31 1.00
CA LEU A 343 9.41 -13.16 1.74
C LEU A 343 9.75 -13.23 3.24
N PHE A 344 11.04 -13.39 3.57
CA PHE A 344 11.48 -13.50 4.96
C PHE A 344 11.14 -12.24 5.76
N VAL A 345 11.43 -11.07 5.22
CA VAL A 345 11.10 -9.78 5.86
C VAL A 345 9.59 -9.57 5.96
N HIS A 346 8.82 -9.98 4.93
CA HIS A 346 7.36 -9.93 4.96
C HIS A 346 6.79 -10.77 6.11
N VAL A 347 7.22 -12.02 6.26
CA VAL A 347 6.77 -12.91 7.35
C VAL A 347 7.10 -12.32 8.72
N LEU A 348 8.31 -11.80 8.91
CA LEU A 348 8.68 -11.15 10.18
C LEU A 348 7.83 -9.89 10.45
N THR A 349 7.49 -9.13 9.42
CA THR A 349 6.66 -7.92 9.54
C THR A 349 5.23 -8.28 9.95
N ILE A 350 4.62 -9.30 9.33
CA ILE A 350 3.26 -9.71 9.71
C ILE A 350 3.21 -10.30 11.12
N LEU A 351 4.28 -10.98 11.58
CA LEU A 351 4.39 -11.43 12.97
C LEU A 351 4.37 -10.26 13.97
N LEU A 352 5.00 -9.14 13.64
CA LEU A 352 4.93 -7.91 14.44
C LEU A 352 3.52 -7.31 14.43
N LEU A 353 2.87 -7.33 13.26
CA LEU A 353 1.50 -6.83 13.10
C LEU A 353 0.43 -7.69 13.79
N GLY A 354 0.71 -8.98 14.02
CA GLY A 354 -0.19 -9.90 14.72
C GLY A 354 -0.56 -9.44 16.13
N PHE A 355 0.24 -8.56 16.75
CA PHE A 355 -0.07 -7.93 18.04
C PHE A 355 -1.03 -6.73 17.94
N THR A 356 -1.12 -6.09 16.77
CA THR A 356 -1.93 -4.89 16.54
C THR A 356 -3.30 -5.17 15.95
N VAL A 357 -3.42 -6.19 15.09
CA VAL A 357 -4.62 -6.42 14.28
C VAL A 357 -5.68 -7.26 14.99
N PRO A 358 -6.98 -6.98 14.79
CA PRO A 358 -8.06 -7.88 15.24
C PRO A 358 -8.00 -9.20 14.45
N ASN A 359 -8.55 -10.28 15.03
CA ASN A 359 -8.58 -11.61 14.39
C ASN A 359 -7.23 -12.03 13.81
N SER A 360 -6.16 -11.88 14.60
CA SER A 360 -4.77 -12.00 14.16
C SER A 360 -4.44 -13.30 13.42
N PHE A 361 -5.10 -14.42 13.75
CA PHE A 361 -4.90 -15.68 13.05
C PHE A 361 -5.35 -15.64 11.58
N GLU A 362 -6.57 -15.16 11.33
CA GLU A 362 -7.12 -15.01 9.97
C GLU A 362 -6.24 -14.05 9.16
N PHE A 363 -5.92 -12.90 9.74
CA PHE A 363 -5.04 -11.91 9.13
C PHE A 363 -3.66 -12.49 8.78
N LEU A 364 -2.99 -13.16 9.73
CA LEU A 364 -1.67 -13.76 9.51
C LEU A 364 -1.73 -14.83 8.41
N PHE A 365 -2.77 -15.66 8.39
CA PHE A 365 -2.94 -16.68 7.36
C PHE A 365 -3.09 -16.04 5.97
N LEU A 366 -4.02 -15.10 5.82
CA LEU A 366 -4.27 -14.40 4.56
C LEU A 366 -3.02 -13.69 4.05
N GLN A 367 -2.33 -12.94 4.91
CA GLN A 367 -1.13 -12.19 4.56
C GLN A 367 0.07 -13.10 4.22
N THR A 368 0.16 -14.27 4.85
CA THR A 368 1.20 -15.25 4.54
C THR A 368 1.00 -15.84 3.16
N ILE A 369 -0.21 -16.32 2.84
CA ILE A 369 -0.51 -16.92 1.53
C ILE A 369 -0.38 -15.87 0.42
N ALA A 370 -0.92 -14.66 0.62
CA ALA A 370 -0.80 -13.57 -0.35
C ALA A 370 0.67 -13.16 -0.58
N GLY A 371 1.48 -13.08 0.49
CA GLY A 371 2.92 -12.82 0.39
C GLY A 371 3.68 -13.91 -0.37
N MET A 372 3.33 -15.19 -0.15
CA MET A 372 3.90 -16.30 -0.92
C MET A 372 3.54 -16.22 -2.41
N VAL A 373 2.27 -15.99 -2.73
CA VAL A 373 1.79 -15.83 -4.12
C VAL A 373 2.48 -14.67 -4.82
N THR A 374 2.63 -13.54 -4.14
CA THR A 374 3.36 -12.36 -4.63
C THR A 374 4.78 -12.71 -5.09
N ILE A 375 5.47 -13.57 -4.35
CA ILE A 375 6.85 -13.95 -4.64
C ILE A 375 6.93 -15.04 -5.72
N LEU A 376 6.01 -16.01 -5.70
CA LEU A 376 5.99 -17.16 -6.62
C LEU A 376 5.58 -16.79 -8.05
N THR A 377 4.66 -15.83 -8.22
CA THR A 377 4.18 -15.47 -9.57
C THR A 377 5.16 -14.61 -10.34
N VAL A 378 5.87 -13.71 -9.65
CA VAL A 378 6.61 -12.65 -10.36
C VAL A 378 8.00 -13.09 -10.77
N SER A 379 8.20 -13.72 -11.92
CA SER A 379 9.57 -13.94 -12.44
C SER A 379 10.23 -12.63 -12.92
N GLU A 380 9.44 -11.63 -13.34
CA GLU A 380 9.94 -10.39 -13.95
C GLU A 380 9.10 -9.18 -13.53
N LEU A 381 9.49 -8.50 -12.44
CA LEU A 381 8.76 -7.34 -11.88
C LEU A 381 8.66 -6.16 -12.86
N TYR A 382 9.59 -6.05 -13.80
CA TYR A 382 9.67 -4.94 -14.74
C TYR A 382 8.59 -4.96 -15.81
N LYS A 383 7.98 -6.12 -16.11
CA LYS A 383 6.85 -6.17 -17.04
C LYS A 383 5.60 -5.69 -16.33
N ARG A 384 5.07 -4.53 -16.74
CA ARG A 384 3.84 -3.95 -16.15
C ARG A 384 2.69 -4.96 -16.10
N ALA A 385 2.54 -5.79 -17.14
CA ALA A 385 1.53 -6.84 -17.19
C ALA A 385 1.65 -7.85 -16.02
N ASN A 386 2.87 -8.24 -15.65
CA ASN A 386 3.10 -9.18 -14.55
C ASN A 386 2.69 -8.60 -13.20
N LEU A 387 2.82 -7.27 -13.01
CA LEU A 387 2.33 -6.61 -11.80
C LEU A 387 0.80 -6.67 -11.72
N PHE A 388 0.08 -6.36 -12.81
CA PHE A 388 -1.38 -6.46 -12.84
C PHE A 388 -1.87 -7.90 -12.62
N ILE A 389 -1.21 -8.89 -13.21
CA ILE A 389 -1.49 -10.31 -12.97
C ILE A 389 -1.32 -10.63 -11.48
N SER A 390 -0.23 -10.16 -10.87
CA SER A 390 0.05 -10.40 -9.45
C SER A 390 -0.98 -9.73 -8.55
N VAL A 391 -1.39 -8.51 -8.86
CA VAL A 391 -2.47 -7.80 -8.15
C VAL A 391 -3.78 -8.58 -8.23
N GLY A 392 -4.13 -9.09 -9.41
CA GLY A 392 -5.33 -9.92 -9.60
C GLY A 392 -5.27 -11.19 -8.74
N GLN A 393 -4.13 -11.89 -8.73
CA GLN A 393 -3.96 -13.10 -7.92
C GLN A 393 -3.94 -12.84 -6.42
N ILE A 394 -3.28 -11.77 -5.96
CA ILE A 394 -3.29 -11.35 -4.55
C ILE A 394 -4.73 -11.08 -4.11
N THR A 395 -5.48 -10.31 -4.91
CA THR A 395 -6.89 -10.00 -4.65
C THR A 395 -7.74 -11.27 -4.60
N PHE A 396 -7.55 -12.17 -5.56
CA PHE A 396 -8.27 -13.44 -5.62
C PHE A 396 -7.99 -14.32 -4.39
N VAL A 397 -6.74 -14.42 -3.96
CA VAL A 397 -6.35 -15.18 -2.75
C VAL A 397 -6.98 -14.61 -1.50
N TYR A 398 -7.01 -13.28 -1.35
CA TYR A 398 -7.68 -12.65 -0.23
C TYR A 398 -9.18 -12.93 -0.21
N ILE A 399 -9.85 -12.77 -1.35
CA ILE A 399 -11.28 -13.04 -1.50
C ILE A 399 -11.59 -14.50 -1.15
N LEU A 400 -10.86 -15.44 -1.74
CA LEU A 400 -11.06 -16.88 -1.52
C LEU A 400 -10.78 -17.27 -0.07
N GLY A 401 -9.69 -16.77 0.50
CA GLY A 401 -9.30 -17.06 1.87
C GLY A 401 -10.30 -16.51 2.88
N TYR A 402 -10.72 -15.25 2.72
CA TYR A 402 -11.73 -14.64 3.59
C TYR A 402 -13.07 -15.38 3.51
N PHE A 403 -13.52 -15.70 2.29
CA PHE A 403 -14.74 -16.47 2.09
C PHE A 403 -14.70 -17.84 2.79
N ALA A 404 -13.56 -18.54 2.70
CA ALA A 404 -13.37 -19.81 3.41
C ALA A 404 -13.41 -19.64 4.94
N PHE A 405 -12.73 -18.63 5.48
CA PHE A 405 -12.80 -18.33 6.92
C PHE A 405 -14.21 -17.98 7.37
N PHE A 406 -14.94 -17.19 6.58
CA PHE A 406 -16.31 -16.81 6.89
C PHE A 406 -17.23 -18.03 7.00
N ILE A 407 -17.19 -18.94 6.02
CA ILE A 407 -17.98 -20.18 6.05
C ILE A 407 -17.61 -21.05 7.26
N ILE A 408 -16.32 -21.14 7.59
CA ILE A 408 -15.86 -21.93 8.76
C ILE A 408 -16.36 -21.35 10.08
N GLN A 409 -16.46 -20.02 10.18
CA GLN A 409 -16.84 -19.31 11.41
C GLN A 409 -18.36 -19.20 11.59
N GLU A 410 -19.10 -18.92 10.51
CA GLU A 410 -20.55 -18.66 10.55
C GLU A 410 -21.41 -19.86 10.13
N GLY A 411 -20.85 -20.85 9.43
CA GLY A 411 -21.56 -22.05 8.98
C GLY A 411 -22.62 -21.82 7.89
N ASN A 412 -22.74 -20.58 7.39
CA ASN A 412 -23.63 -20.19 6.29
C ASN A 412 -23.04 -18.97 5.53
N VAL A 413 -23.77 -18.46 4.53
CA VAL A 413 -23.35 -17.30 3.71
C VAL A 413 -24.30 -16.10 3.82
N GLU A 414 -25.34 -16.16 4.64
CA GLU A 414 -26.40 -15.14 4.68
C GLU A 414 -25.90 -13.82 5.29
N MET A 415 -25.04 -13.91 6.30
CA MET A 415 -24.50 -12.76 7.05
C MET A 415 -23.18 -12.22 6.49
N ILE A 416 -22.84 -12.54 5.23
CA ILE A 416 -21.54 -12.20 4.69
C ILE A 416 -21.37 -10.69 4.53
N GLN A 417 -20.27 -10.16 5.09
CA GLN A 417 -19.93 -8.74 4.98
C GLN A 417 -19.27 -8.47 3.63
N TRP A 418 -20.07 -8.06 2.65
CA TRP A 418 -19.63 -7.78 1.28
C TRP A 418 -18.57 -6.67 1.18
N ASP A 419 -18.53 -5.75 2.15
CA ASP A 419 -17.56 -4.64 2.20
C ASP A 419 -16.10 -5.13 2.19
N TYR A 420 -15.79 -6.27 2.81
CA TYR A 420 -14.42 -6.79 2.82
C TYR A 420 -13.94 -7.19 1.42
N PHE A 421 -14.83 -7.64 0.54
CA PHE A 421 -14.46 -7.93 -0.85
C PHE A 421 -14.02 -6.67 -1.59
N LEU A 422 -14.71 -5.55 -1.35
CA LEU A 422 -14.29 -4.25 -1.87
C LEU A 422 -12.94 -3.83 -1.26
N TYR A 423 -12.72 -4.06 0.05
CA TYR A 423 -11.44 -3.76 0.69
C TYR A 423 -10.27 -4.54 0.09
N PHE A 424 -10.47 -5.81 -0.26
CA PHE A 424 -9.44 -6.60 -0.94
C PHE A 424 -9.15 -6.10 -2.35
N ILE A 425 -10.17 -5.65 -3.09
CA ILE A 425 -9.98 -5.00 -4.40
C ILE A 425 -9.17 -3.71 -4.24
N LEU A 426 -9.52 -2.87 -3.26
CA LEU A 426 -8.78 -1.65 -2.96
C LEU A 426 -7.34 -1.95 -2.53
N CYS A 427 -7.11 -2.96 -1.70
CA CYS A 427 -5.77 -3.44 -1.33
C CYS A 427 -4.95 -3.87 -2.56
N GLY A 428 -5.57 -4.63 -3.47
CA GLY A 428 -4.97 -5.02 -4.73
C GLY A 428 -4.56 -3.81 -5.57
N LEU A 429 -5.47 -2.86 -5.78
CA LEU A 429 -5.19 -1.64 -6.53
C LEU A 429 -4.10 -0.79 -5.86
N LEU A 430 -4.12 -0.65 -4.54
CA LEU A 430 -3.08 0.07 -3.79
C LEU A 430 -1.71 -0.59 -3.93
N THR A 431 -1.65 -1.90 -4.15
CA THR A 431 -0.38 -2.62 -4.39
C THR A 431 0.32 -2.14 -5.68
N LEU A 432 -0.40 -1.55 -6.64
CA LEU A 432 0.19 -0.94 -7.85
C LEU A 432 1.11 0.25 -7.52
N PHE A 433 0.94 0.90 -6.36
CA PHE A 433 1.82 1.97 -5.90
C PHE A 433 3.25 1.49 -5.57
N SER A 434 3.50 0.18 -5.61
CA SER A 434 4.85 -0.37 -5.52
C SER A 434 5.81 0.21 -6.57
N PHE A 435 5.38 0.47 -7.81
CA PHE A 435 6.24 1.04 -8.86
C PHE A 435 6.71 2.48 -8.55
N PRO A 436 5.80 3.46 -8.32
CA PRO A 436 6.21 4.78 -7.87
C PRO A 436 7.11 4.74 -6.62
N LEU A 437 6.79 3.84 -5.69
CA LEU A 437 7.56 3.70 -4.45
C LEU A 437 8.99 3.20 -4.71
N ILE A 438 9.18 2.25 -5.63
CA ILE A 438 10.52 1.80 -6.06
C ILE A 438 11.33 2.98 -6.58
N TYR A 439 10.77 3.80 -7.48
CA TYR A 439 11.48 4.97 -8.03
C TYR A 439 11.85 6.00 -6.94
N ILE A 440 10.94 6.28 -6.00
CA ILE A 440 11.20 7.17 -4.86
C ILE A 440 12.35 6.62 -4.01
N TYR A 441 12.34 5.31 -3.74
CA TYR A 441 13.36 4.65 -2.94
C TYR A 441 14.73 4.62 -3.60
N GLU A 442 14.81 4.52 -4.93
CA GLU A 442 16.10 4.65 -5.64
C GLU A 442 16.77 6.00 -5.36
N LYS A 443 16.00 7.07 -5.31
CA LYS A 443 16.54 8.42 -5.06
C LYS A 443 16.90 8.65 -3.59
N ILE A 444 16.06 8.20 -2.66
CA ILE A 444 16.29 8.40 -1.22
C ILE A 444 17.46 7.54 -0.73
N PHE A 445 17.55 6.30 -1.19
CA PHE A 445 18.55 5.34 -0.71
C PHE A 445 19.73 5.16 -1.69
N GLY A 446 19.76 5.81 -2.86
CA GLY A 446 20.85 5.63 -3.83
C GLY A 446 21.01 4.17 -4.31
N LEU A 447 19.94 3.39 -4.26
CA LEU A 447 19.90 2.00 -4.74
C LEU A 447 19.48 1.99 -6.22
N VAL A 448 19.78 0.89 -6.90
CA VAL A 448 19.32 0.64 -8.28
C VAL A 448 18.46 -0.61 -8.26
N SER A 449 17.21 -0.50 -8.73
CA SER A 449 16.29 -1.63 -8.84
C SER A 449 16.41 -2.33 -10.19
N ASP A 450 15.95 -3.59 -10.24
CA ASP A 450 15.88 -4.35 -11.49
C ASP A 450 15.01 -3.68 -12.56
N VAL A 451 14.04 -2.86 -12.15
CA VAL A 451 13.17 -2.11 -13.07
C VAL A 451 13.99 -1.05 -13.80
N SER A 452 14.73 -0.23 -13.07
CA SER A 452 15.59 0.80 -13.67
C SER A 452 16.75 0.19 -14.45
N LEU A 453 17.30 -0.95 -14.01
CA LEU A 453 18.31 -1.67 -14.79
C LEU A 453 17.75 -2.15 -16.14
N LEU A 454 16.51 -2.66 -16.19
CA LEU A 454 15.92 -3.04 -17.46
C LEU A 454 15.74 -1.83 -18.38
N GLU A 455 15.25 -0.71 -17.86
CA GLU A 455 15.11 0.52 -18.66
C GLU A 455 16.47 0.97 -19.24
N LEU A 456 17.53 0.88 -18.43
CA LEU A 456 18.90 1.20 -18.87
C LEU A 456 19.48 0.16 -19.84
N SER A 457 18.96 -1.07 -19.86
CA SER A 457 19.38 -2.12 -20.78
C SER A 457 18.84 -1.95 -22.20
N ASP A 458 17.86 -1.06 -22.41
CA ASP A 458 17.30 -0.77 -23.74
C ASP A 458 18.34 -0.06 -24.61
N THR A 459 18.84 -0.77 -25.63
CA THR A 459 19.81 -0.28 -26.60
C THR A 459 19.26 0.86 -27.47
N ASN A 460 17.94 1.07 -27.49
CA ASN A 460 17.30 2.19 -28.18
C ASN A 460 17.21 3.44 -27.29
N SER A 461 17.65 3.37 -26.04
CA SER A 461 17.74 4.55 -25.16
C SER A 461 18.60 5.63 -25.81
N LYS A 462 18.30 6.89 -25.47
CA LYS A 462 18.94 8.06 -26.10
C LYS A 462 20.47 7.99 -26.09
N LEU A 463 21.05 7.61 -24.96
CA LEU A 463 22.51 7.57 -24.78
C LEU A 463 23.17 6.39 -25.52
N LEU A 464 22.59 5.18 -25.45
CA LEU A 464 23.14 4.03 -26.17
C LEU A 464 22.96 4.16 -27.69
N LYS A 465 21.89 4.82 -28.15
CA LYS A 465 21.70 5.17 -29.56
C LYS A 465 22.71 6.22 -30.01
N GLU A 466 23.06 7.19 -29.17
CA GLU A 466 24.13 8.14 -29.45
C GLU A 466 25.49 7.43 -29.57
N LEU A 467 25.78 6.48 -28.67
CA LEU A 467 26.98 5.63 -28.75
C LEU A 467 27.02 4.83 -30.05
N SER A 468 25.91 4.18 -30.41
CA SER A 468 25.79 3.42 -31.66
C SER A 468 26.03 4.28 -32.91
N ASN A 469 25.58 5.55 -32.90
CA ASN A 469 25.76 6.45 -34.04
C ASN A 469 27.17 7.05 -34.12
N LYS A 470 27.78 7.42 -32.98
CA LYS A 470 29.09 8.09 -32.93
C LYS A 470 30.27 7.13 -32.95
N ALA A 471 30.15 5.98 -32.28
CA ALA A 471 31.19 4.98 -32.11
C ALA A 471 30.59 3.56 -32.28
N PRO A 472 30.20 3.17 -33.50
CA PRO A 472 29.50 1.91 -33.75
C PRO A 472 30.32 0.67 -33.37
N GLY A 473 31.64 0.71 -33.57
CA GLY A 473 32.53 -0.38 -33.18
C GLY A 473 32.57 -0.59 -31.67
N THR A 474 32.70 0.50 -30.91
CA THR A 474 32.61 0.48 -29.43
C THR A 474 31.24 0.00 -28.96
N PHE A 475 30.15 0.38 -29.63
CA PHE A 475 28.82 -0.12 -29.31
C PHE A 475 28.71 -1.65 -29.47
N HIS A 476 29.20 -2.19 -30.58
CA HIS A 476 29.22 -3.64 -30.81
C HIS A 476 30.13 -4.38 -29.83
N HIS A 477 31.29 -3.81 -29.51
CA HIS A 477 32.16 -4.32 -28.45
C HIS A 477 31.43 -4.37 -27.10
N SER A 478 30.80 -3.28 -26.68
CA SER A 478 30.06 -3.19 -25.42
C SER A 478 28.93 -4.22 -25.33
N LEU A 479 28.24 -4.51 -26.44
CA LEU A 479 27.21 -5.57 -26.50
C LEU A 479 27.80 -6.97 -26.30
N ASN A 480 28.95 -7.26 -26.91
CA ASN A 480 29.63 -8.54 -26.73
C ASN A 480 30.11 -8.72 -25.29
N VAL A 481 30.76 -7.69 -24.75
CA VAL A 481 31.22 -7.67 -23.35
C VAL A 481 30.03 -7.85 -22.40
N ALA A 482 28.90 -7.18 -22.65
CA ALA A 482 27.69 -7.35 -21.83
C ALA A 482 27.18 -8.79 -21.83
N ASN A 483 27.16 -9.47 -22.98
CA ASN A 483 26.75 -10.87 -23.07
C ASN A 483 27.73 -11.83 -22.35
N LEU A 484 29.03 -11.56 -22.43
CA LEU A 484 30.06 -12.35 -21.72
C LEU A 484 29.98 -12.15 -20.21
N ALA A 485 29.93 -10.89 -19.78
CA ALA A 485 29.90 -10.47 -18.39
C ALA A 485 28.61 -10.94 -17.69
N GLU A 486 27.45 -10.85 -18.35
CA GLU A 486 26.18 -11.38 -17.83
C GLU A 486 26.24 -12.89 -17.60
N ALA A 487 26.78 -13.64 -18.57
CA ALA A 487 26.91 -15.09 -18.45
C ALA A 487 27.85 -15.49 -17.29
N ALA A 488 28.96 -14.77 -17.13
CA ALA A 488 29.90 -14.96 -16.03
C ALA A 488 29.26 -14.62 -14.67
N ALA A 489 28.50 -13.53 -14.58
CA ALA A 489 27.79 -13.13 -13.36
C ALA A 489 26.75 -14.17 -12.95
N ASN A 490 25.97 -14.68 -13.90
CA ASN A 490 24.97 -15.73 -13.64
C ASN A 490 25.60 -17.01 -13.05
N GLU A 491 26.74 -17.45 -13.57
CA GLU A 491 27.41 -18.69 -13.12
C GLU A 491 27.88 -18.64 -11.65
N ILE A 492 28.22 -17.45 -11.15
CA ILE A 492 28.68 -17.27 -9.77
C ILE A 492 27.61 -16.70 -8.85
N GLY A 493 26.40 -16.43 -9.36
CA GLY A 493 25.31 -15.82 -8.60
C GLY A 493 25.55 -14.35 -8.23
N ALA A 494 26.34 -13.62 -9.02
CA ALA A 494 26.46 -12.16 -8.93
C ALA A 494 25.25 -11.49 -9.60
N ASN A 495 25.10 -10.17 -9.46
CA ASN A 495 23.98 -9.47 -10.11
C ASN A 495 24.21 -9.36 -11.63
N ALA A 496 23.63 -10.30 -12.38
CA ALA A 496 23.83 -10.42 -13.82
C ALA A 496 23.22 -9.25 -14.61
N MET A 497 22.03 -8.77 -14.22
CA MET A 497 21.39 -7.63 -14.87
C MET A 497 22.22 -6.35 -14.69
N LEU A 498 22.69 -6.09 -13.47
CA LEU A 498 23.58 -4.97 -13.18
C LEU A 498 24.88 -5.06 -13.99
N THR A 499 25.48 -6.25 -14.06
CA THR A 499 26.72 -6.48 -14.80
C THR A 499 26.52 -6.23 -16.30
N ARG A 500 25.41 -6.74 -16.87
CA ARG A 500 25.03 -6.52 -18.27
C ARG A 500 24.89 -5.04 -18.57
N VAL A 501 24.11 -4.31 -17.75
CA VAL A 501 23.89 -2.87 -17.94
C VAL A 501 25.19 -2.11 -17.78
N GLY A 502 25.97 -2.37 -16.72
CA GLY A 502 27.28 -1.75 -16.51
C GLY A 502 28.21 -1.92 -17.70
N ALA A 503 28.24 -3.11 -18.31
CA ALA A 503 29.00 -3.39 -19.52
C ALA A 503 28.50 -2.63 -20.75
N LEU A 504 27.20 -2.35 -20.90
CA LEU A 504 26.69 -1.55 -22.03
C LEU A 504 27.20 -0.10 -22.00
N TYR A 505 27.46 0.44 -20.81
CA TYR A 505 27.84 1.85 -20.64
C TYR A 505 29.33 2.05 -20.36
N HIS A 506 30.12 1.00 -20.12
CA HIS A 506 31.49 1.13 -19.59
C HIS A 506 32.38 2.04 -20.45
N ASP A 507 32.14 2.04 -21.75
CA ASP A 507 32.98 2.61 -22.79
C ASP A 507 32.40 3.89 -23.44
N ILE A 508 31.33 4.46 -22.88
CA ILE A 508 30.63 5.62 -23.47
C ILE A 508 31.52 6.85 -23.65
N GLY A 509 32.63 6.95 -22.92
CA GLY A 509 33.60 8.04 -23.07
C GLY A 509 34.30 8.07 -24.42
N LYS A 510 34.43 6.91 -25.09
CA LYS A 510 35.03 6.80 -26.43
C LYS A 510 34.27 7.60 -27.49
N MET A 511 33.00 7.96 -27.23
CA MET A 511 32.20 8.84 -28.11
C MET A 511 32.80 10.23 -28.34
N ILE A 512 33.66 10.72 -27.43
CA ILE A 512 34.28 12.03 -27.58
C ILE A 512 35.29 12.01 -28.75
N ASN A 513 36.07 10.94 -28.84
CA ASN A 513 37.18 10.80 -29.79
C ASN A 513 37.16 9.40 -30.47
N PRO A 514 36.09 9.03 -31.23
CA PRO A 514 35.89 7.65 -31.66
C PRO A 514 37.03 7.08 -32.52
N THR A 515 37.62 7.89 -33.40
CA THR A 515 38.64 7.48 -34.36
C THR A 515 39.97 7.07 -33.73
N TYR A 516 40.21 7.44 -32.47
CA TYR A 516 41.39 7.00 -31.70
C TYR A 516 41.21 5.61 -31.08
N PHE A 517 40.07 4.96 -31.26
CA PHE A 517 39.86 3.60 -30.78
C PHE A 517 39.77 2.64 -31.97
N THR A 518 40.60 1.60 -31.96
CA THR A 518 40.84 0.73 -33.12
C THR A 518 39.57 0.03 -33.60
N GLU A 519 38.62 -0.26 -32.71
CA GLU A 519 37.34 -0.86 -33.08
C GLU A 519 36.44 0.06 -33.93
N ASN A 520 36.68 1.38 -33.94
CA ASN A 520 35.92 2.34 -34.73
C ASN A 520 36.66 2.84 -35.98
N GLN A 521 37.91 2.42 -36.19
CA GLN A 521 38.70 2.83 -37.35
C GLN A 521 38.19 2.09 -38.61
N ILE A 522 37.78 2.85 -39.63
CA ILE A 522 37.27 2.33 -40.90
C ILE A 522 38.41 2.11 -41.91
N SER A 523 39.44 2.95 -41.85
CA SER A 523 40.64 2.87 -42.69
C SER A 523 41.76 2.11 -42.00
N SER A 524 42.68 1.53 -42.78
CA SER A 524 43.91 0.90 -42.28
C SER A 524 44.95 1.88 -41.71
N ILE A 525 44.65 3.18 -41.71
CA ILE A 525 45.50 4.24 -41.16
C ILE A 525 45.11 4.43 -39.69
N ASN A 526 46.06 4.23 -38.78
CA ASN A 526 45.84 4.38 -37.36
C ASN A 526 46.10 5.84 -36.93
N SER A 527 45.09 6.49 -36.32
CA SER A 527 45.20 7.88 -35.85
C SER A 527 46.30 8.09 -34.78
N HIS A 528 46.83 7.02 -34.19
CA HIS A 528 47.95 7.07 -33.25
C HIS A 528 49.33 7.10 -33.90
N ASP A 529 49.44 6.91 -35.22
CA ASP A 529 50.74 6.90 -35.90
C ASP A 529 51.36 8.31 -35.98
N GLU A 530 50.53 9.35 -35.94
CA GLU A 530 50.93 10.76 -36.01
C GLU A 530 51.08 11.42 -34.63
N LEU A 531 50.79 10.70 -33.54
CA LEU A 531 50.85 11.23 -32.18
C LEU A 531 52.06 10.72 -31.41
N ASP A 532 52.53 11.53 -30.47
CA ASP A 532 53.50 11.04 -29.49
C ASP A 532 52.87 9.95 -28.60
N PRO A 533 53.63 8.93 -28.16
CA PRO A 533 53.09 7.84 -27.35
C PRO A 533 52.42 8.34 -26.06
N LYS A 534 52.94 9.41 -25.46
CA LYS A 534 52.34 10.04 -24.28
C LYS A 534 50.96 10.65 -24.57
N GLU A 535 50.80 11.40 -25.67
CA GLU A 535 49.49 11.95 -26.08
C GLU A 535 48.50 10.82 -26.40
N SER A 536 48.97 9.77 -27.07
CA SER A 536 48.14 8.59 -27.35
C SER A 536 47.64 7.91 -26.08
N ALA A 537 48.50 7.76 -25.07
CA ALA A 537 48.13 7.21 -23.79
C ALA A 537 47.14 8.11 -23.03
N GLU A 538 47.32 9.44 -23.07
CA GLU A 538 46.41 10.41 -22.45
C GLU A 538 45.00 10.32 -23.05
N ILE A 539 44.88 10.32 -24.39
CA ILE A 539 43.59 10.17 -25.09
C ILE A 539 42.89 8.86 -24.69
N ILE A 540 43.67 7.77 -24.61
CA ILE A 540 43.13 6.46 -24.21
C ILE A 540 42.70 6.48 -22.75
N ILE A 541 43.47 7.02 -21.82
CA ILE A 541 43.12 7.02 -20.40
C ILE A 541 41.89 7.91 -20.14
N ASP A 542 41.79 9.03 -20.86
CA ASP A 542 40.75 10.04 -20.68
C ASP A 542 39.32 9.54 -20.97
N HIS A 543 39.15 8.46 -21.75
CA HIS A 543 37.80 7.94 -22.02
C HIS A 543 37.08 7.55 -20.71
N VAL A 544 37.81 7.14 -19.67
CA VAL A 544 37.20 6.82 -18.37
C VAL A 544 36.60 8.07 -17.74
N ILE A 545 37.38 9.16 -17.66
CA ILE A 545 36.93 10.43 -17.05
C ILE A 545 35.80 11.04 -17.88
N LYS A 546 35.94 11.07 -19.20
CA LYS A 546 34.89 11.54 -20.11
C LYS A 546 33.63 10.68 -20.05
N GLY A 547 33.77 9.37 -19.90
CA GLY A 547 32.64 8.46 -19.68
C GLY A 547 31.88 8.81 -18.40
N ILE A 548 32.58 9.08 -17.30
CA ILE A 548 31.97 9.51 -16.03
C ILE A 548 31.25 10.85 -16.19
N GLU A 549 31.85 11.83 -16.87
CA GLU A 549 31.22 13.13 -17.15
C GLU A 549 29.90 12.96 -17.94
N ILE A 550 29.93 12.16 -19.01
CA ILE A 550 28.76 11.86 -19.84
C ILE A 550 27.68 11.13 -19.03
N ALA A 551 28.07 10.14 -18.22
CA ALA A 551 27.16 9.37 -17.38
C ALA A 551 26.43 10.25 -16.37
N LYS A 552 27.17 11.13 -15.67
CA LYS A 552 26.60 12.09 -14.71
C LYS A 552 25.66 13.08 -15.39
N LYS A 553 26.04 13.61 -16.56
CA LYS A 553 25.19 14.51 -17.35
C LYS A 553 23.86 13.85 -17.75
N ASN A 554 23.88 12.54 -18.01
CA ASN A 554 22.70 11.75 -18.33
C ASN A 554 22.01 11.13 -17.09
N LYS A 555 22.40 11.50 -15.87
CA LYS A 555 21.81 11.04 -14.61
C LYS A 555 21.83 9.51 -14.45
N LEU A 556 22.86 8.84 -14.99
CA LEU A 556 23.05 7.41 -14.74
C LEU A 556 23.30 7.18 -13.24
N PRO A 557 22.78 6.08 -12.66
CA PRO A 557 23.04 5.76 -11.25
C PRO A 557 24.53 5.56 -10.98
N ASP A 558 25.01 5.97 -9.80
CA ASP A 558 26.43 5.84 -9.43
C ASP A 558 26.96 4.42 -9.57
N ARG A 559 26.11 3.42 -9.28
CA ARG A 559 26.46 2.00 -9.43
C ARG A 559 26.78 1.59 -10.88
N ILE A 560 26.24 2.29 -11.88
CA ILE A 560 26.60 2.13 -13.30
C ILE A 560 27.88 2.90 -13.63
N ILE A 561 28.02 4.11 -13.07
CA ILE A 561 29.23 4.94 -13.21
C ILE A 561 30.47 4.20 -12.67
N ASP A 562 30.30 3.37 -11.63
CA ASP A 562 31.39 2.58 -11.07
C ASP A 562 31.96 1.55 -12.06
N PHE A 563 31.16 1.01 -12.98
CA PHE A 563 31.68 0.15 -14.06
C PHE A 563 32.59 0.94 -15.00
N ILE A 564 32.18 2.15 -15.39
CA ILE A 564 33.01 3.06 -16.19
C ILE A 564 34.31 3.38 -15.44
N ARG A 565 34.23 3.72 -14.16
CA ARG A 565 35.41 4.13 -13.39
C ARG A 565 36.43 3.01 -13.17
N THR A 566 35.98 1.76 -13.06
CA THR A 566 36.81 0.65 -12.55
C THR A 566 37.19 -0.40 -13.56
N HIS A 567 36.59 -0.42 -14.77
CA HIS A 567 36.78 -1.53 -15.71
C HIS A 567 38.23 -1.74 -16.17
N HIS A 568 39.08 -0.71 -16.16
CA HIS A 568 40.53 -0.82 -16.38
C HIS A 568 41.38 -0.78 -15.10
N GLY A 569 40.77 -0.55 -13.94
CA GLY A 569 41.46 -0.48 -12.65
C GLY A 569 42.66 0.47 -12.71
N THR A 570 43.82 -0.04 -12.30
CA THR A 570 45.10 0.70 -12.39
C THR A 570 46.06 0.08 -13.41
N SER A 571 45.51 -0.54 -14.46
CA SER A 571 46.30 -1.20 -15.49
C SER A 571 47.16 -0.19 -16.28
N LEU A 572 48.24 -0.69 -16.87
CA LEU A 572 49.17 0.08 -17.69
C LEU A 572 48.74 0.01 -19.15
N VAL A 573 48.70 1.15 -19.84
CA VAL A 573 48.56 1.23 -21.30
C VAL A 573 49.89 0.79 -21.95
N TYR A 574 50.10 -0.53 -21.94
CA TYR A 574 51.40 -1.18 -22.13
C TYR A 574 52.08 -0.87 -23.47
N TYR A 575 51.31 -0.83 -24.56
CA TYR A 575 51.84 -0.58 -25.90
C TYR A 575 52.53 0.80 -26.00
N PHE A 576 51.85 1.86 -25.58
CA PHE A 576 52.38 3.22 -25.65
C PHE A 576 53.46 3.48 -24.59
N TYR A 577 53.38 2.84 -23.42
CA TYR A 577 54.47 2.87 -22.44
C TYR A 577 55.78 2.30 -23.01
N ASN A 578 55.72 1.15 -23.68
CA ASN A 578 56.92 0.56 -24.29
C ASN A 578 57.44 1.40 -25.45
N LYS A 579 56.54 1.91 -26.32
CA LYS A 579 56.92 2.78 -27.44
C LYS A 579 57.63 4.06 -26.96
N GLU A 580 57.19 4.65 -25.85
CA GLU A 580 57.87 5.77 -25.21
C GLU A 580 59.21 5.36 -24.60
N SER A 581 59.26 4.22 -23.91
CA SER A 581 60.47 3.73 -23.25
C SER A 581 61.57 3.39 -24.27
N GLU A 582 61.21 2.89 -25.45
CA GLU A 582 62.13 2.70 -26.57
C GLU A 582 62.65 4.03 -27.14
N LYS A 583 61.84 5.10 -27.08
CA LYS A 583 62.19 6.44 -27.60
C LYS A 583 63.11 7.23 -26.65
N ILE A 584 62.82 7.24 -25.34
CA ILE A 584 63.48 8.12 -24.35
C ILE A 584 64.09 7.39 -23.15
N GLY A 585 64.01 6.06 -23.10
CA GLY A 585 64.59 5.26 -22.02
C GLY A 585 63.65 5.09 -20.82
N ALA A 586 64.05 5.61 -19.65
CA ALA A 586 63.29 5.43 -18.42
C ALA A 586 62.04 6.34 -18.39
N VAL A 587 60.85 5.72 -18.41
CA VAL A 587 59.55 6.41 -18.44
C VAL A 587 58.80 6.16 -17.13
N ASN A 588 58.11 7.20 -16.64
CA ASN A 588 57.25 7.08 -15.47
C ASN A 588 56.00 6.25 -15.80
N LYS A 589 55.82 5.10 -15.15
CA LYS A 589 54.64 4.23 -15.35
C LYS A 589 53.32 4.93 -15.02
N ALA A 590 53.33 5.87 -14.06
CA ALA A 590 52.10 6.57 -13.64
C ALA A 590 51.47 7.39 -14.77
N ASP A 591 52.29 7.93 -15.70
CA ASP A 591 51.82 8.70 -16.85
C ASP A 591 51.07 7.85 -17.87
N PHE A 592 51.18 6.51 -17.80
CA PHE A 592 50.58 5.55 -18.72
C PHE A 592 49.61 4.60 -18.02
N SER A 593 49.31 4.84 -16.74
CA SER A 593 48.41 4.00 -15.95
C SER A 593 47.05 4.65 -15.78
N TYR A 594 46.00 3.84 -15.82
CA TYR A 594 44.66 4.31 -15.47
C TYR A 594 44.61 4.78 -14.00
N PRO A 595 43.85 5.85 -13.70
CA PRO A 595 43.79 6.42 -12.35
C PRO A 595 43.07 5.53 -11.34
N GLY A 596 42.33 4.51 -11.79
CA GLY A 596 41.53 3.64 -10.95
C GLY A 596 40.25 4.29 -10.39
N PRO A 597 39.69 3.71 -9.31
CA PRO A 597 40.23 2.63 -8.49
C PRO A 597 40.12 1.25 -9.13
N THR A 598 40.82 0.26 -8.55
CA THR A 598 40.62 -1.16 -8.89
C THR A 598 39.18 -1.61 -8.63
N PRO A 599 38.66 -2.62 -9.35
CA PRO A 599 37.38 -3.25 -9.04
C PRO A 599 37.19 -3.56 -7.55
N PHE A 600 35.99 -3.28 -7.05
CA PHE A 600 35.63 -3.44 -5.63
C PHE A 600 34.39 -4.31 -5.40
N SER A 601 33.70 -4.70 -6.48
CA SER A 601 32.59 -5.67 -6.44
C SER A 601 32.85 -6.82 -7.41
N LYS A 602 32.16 -7.95 -7.20
CA LYS A 602 32.23 -9.09 -8.12
C LYS A 602 31.86 -8.69 -9.54
N GLU A 603 30.82 -7.87 -9.69
CA GLU A 603 30.32 -7.40 -10.99
C GLU A 603 31.34 -6.53 -11.72
N THR A 604 31.99 -5.58 -11.03
CA THR A 604 33.05 -4.74 -11.65
C THR A 604 34.28 -5.55 -12.03
N ALA A 605 34.65 -6.58 -11.24
CA ALA A 605 35.74 -7.49 -11.57
C ALA A 605 35.40 -8.39 -12.78
N ILE A 606 34.14 -8.85 -12.86
CA ILE A 606 33.64 -9.59 -14.04
C ILE A 606 33.73 -8.72 -15.30
N LEU A 607 33.34 -7.44 -15.22
CA LEU A 607 33.46 -6.55 -16.37
C LEU A 607 34.92 -6.43 -16.83
N MET A 608 35.85 -6.15 -15.92
CA MET A 608 37.28 -6.05 -16.26
C MET A 608 37.81 -7.31 -16.96
N MET A 609 37.44 -8.49 -16.47
CA MET A 609 37.83 -9.76 -17.08
C MET A 609 37.21 -9.93 -18.47
N ALA A 610 35.90 -9.68 -18.60
CA ALA A 610 35.15 -9.86 -19.84
C ALA A 610 35.60 -8.88 -20.94
N ASP A 611 35.81 -7.61 -20.59
CA ASP A 611 36.32 -6.56 -21.48
C ASP A 611 37.69 -6.93 -22.04
N SER A 612 38.66 -7.20 -21.15
CA SER A 612 40.02 -7.55 -21.57
C SER A 612 40.07 -8.81 -22.43
N VAL A 613 39.23 -9.80 -22.13
CA VAL A 613 39.16 -11.06 -22.90
C VAL A 613 38.51 -10.85 -24.27
N GLU A 614 37.46 -10.03 -24.40
CA GLU A 614 36.81 -9.73 -25.69
C GLU A 614 37.72 -8.90 -26.60
N ALA A 615 38.30 -7.82 -26.06
CA ALA A 615 39.18 -6.94 -26.81
C ALA A 615 40.41 -7.71 -27.31
N ALA A 616 41.02 -8.51 -26.44
CA ALA A 616 42.21 -9.26 -26.79
C ALA A 616 41.90 -10.42 -27.76
N SER A 617 40.73 -11.08 -27.66
CA SER A 617 40.39 -12.19 -28.59
C SER A 617 40.24 -11.72 -30.03
N LYS A 618 39.81 -10.47 -30.26
CA LYS A 618 39.74 -9.87 -31.61
C LYS A 618 41.09 -9.68 -32.29
N SER A 619 42.18 -9.62 -31.52
CA SER A 619 43.54 -9.45 -32.06
C SER A 619 44.16 -10.77 -32.57
N LEU A 620 43.53 -11.92 -32.32
CA LEU A 620 44.04 -13.23 -32.75
C LEU A 620 43.79 -13.44 -34.26
N LYS A 621 44.86 -13.50 -35.05
CA LYS A 621 44.78 -13.73 -36.51
C LYS A 621 44.15 -15.08 -36.88
N GLU A 622 44.43 -16.13 -36.11
CA GLU A 622 43.91 -17.49 -36.32
C GLU A 622 43.58 -18.14 -34.97
N PRO A 623 42.37 -17.90 -34.43
CA PRO A 623 42.01 -18.43 -33.12
C PRO A 623 41.73 -19.94 -33.22
N THR A 624 42.39 -20.72 -32.35
CA THR A 624 42.03 -22.13 -32.08
C THR A 624 41.56 -22.25 -30.64
N SER A 625 40.76 -23.28 -30.31
CA SER A 625 40.25 -23.45 -28.93
C SER A 625 41.38 -23.49 -27.90
N SER A 626 42.50 -24.16 -28.20
CA SER A 626 43.66 -24.24 -27.29
C SER A 626 44.38 -22.89 -27.12
N LYS A 627 44.57 -22.14 -28.21
CA LYS A 627 45.19 -20.82 -28.16
C LYS A 627 44.30 -19.85 -27.36
N LEU A 628 43.00 -19.85 -27.63
CA LEU A 628 42.04 -18.99 -26.95
C LEU A 628 41.97 -19.29 -25.45
N ASP A 629 41.96 -20.59 -25.07
CA ASP A 629 41.96 -21.00 -23.68
C ASP A 629 43.21 -20.53 -22.93
N SER A 630 44.40 -20.75 -23.50
CA SER A 630 45.68 -20.33 -22.91
C SER A 630 45.77 -18.80 -22.82
N PHE A 631 45.20 -18.10 -23.78
CA PHE A 631 45.20 -16.65 -23.83
C PHE A 631 44.30 -16.04 -22.75
N ILE A 632 43.11 -16.60 -22.54
CA ILE A 632 42.20 -16.20 -21.46
C ILE A 632 42.82 -16.44 -20.08
N GLU A 633 43.52 -17.58 -19.90
CA GLU A 633 44.26 -17.85 -18.65
C GLU A 633 45.28 -16.74 -18.38
N ASN A 634 46.14 -16.46 -19.36
CA ASN A 634 47.21 -15.47 -19.21
C ASN A 634 46.69 -14.06 -18.88
N ILE A 635 45.62 -13.61 -19.54
CA ILE A 635 45.05 -12.27 -19.30
C ILE A 635 44.56 -12.15 -17.85
N ILE A 636 43.73 -13.11 -17.42
CA ILE A 636 43.10 -13.05 -16.10
C ILE A 636 44.13 -13.30 -14.99
N ASP A 637 45.11 -14.19 -15.21
CA ASP A 637 46.21 -14.41 -14.26
C ASP A 637 47.10 -13.19 -14.14
N ASN A 638 47.34 -12.45 -15.23
CA ASN A 638 48.07 -11.19 -15.16
C ASN A 638 47.31 -10.13 -14.35
N GLN A 639 46.00 -9.97 -14.56
CA GLN A 639 45.16 -9.08 -13.75
C GLN A 639 45.20 -9.46 -12.26
N LEU A 640 45.14 -10.76 -11.95
CA LEU A 640 45.26 -11.28 -10.59
C LEU A 640 46.63 -10.95 -9.97
N ASN A 641 47.71 -11.21 -10.71
CA ASN A 641 49.09 -10.96 -10.26
C ASN A 641 49.40 -9.46 -10.07
N GLN A 642 48.73 -8.59 -10.82
CA GLN A 642 48.80 -7.13 -10.67
C GLN A 642 47.97 -6.61 -9.49
N GLY A 643 47.26 -7.49 -8.77
CA GLY A 643 46.43 -7.10 -7.63
C GLY A 643 45.15 -6.35 -8.00
N GLN A 644 44.68 -6.44 -9.26
CA GLN A 644 43.48 -5.72 -9.72
C GLN A 644 42.20 -6.16 -8.98
N PHE A 645 42.20 -7.35 -8.38
CA PHE A 645 41.03 -7.89 -7.67
C PHE A 645 41.12 -7.81 -6.14
N LEU A 646 42.15 -7.17 -5.57
CA LEU A 646 42.38 -7.16 -4.13
C LEU A 646 41.24 -6.54 -3.31
N ASN A 647 40.55 -5.54 -3.89
CA ASN A 647 39.44 -4.85 -3.25
C ASN A 647 38.07 -5.47 -3.59
N ALA A 648 38.01 -6.41 -4.53
CA ALA A 648 36.78 -7.09 -4.89
C ALA A 648 36.59 -8.34 -4.02
N ASN A 649 35.39 -8.52 -3.47
CA ASN A 649 35.03 -9.73 -2.72
C ASN A 649 34.75 -10.91 -3.68
N ILE A 650 35.74 -11.28 -4.50
CA ILE A 650 35.68 -12.36 -5.49
C ILE A 650 36.70 -13.44 -5.12
N THR A 651 36.24 -14.69 -5.09
CA THR A 651 37.09 -15.83 -4.69
C THR A 651 37.82 -16.43 -5.88
N LEU A 652 38.97 -17.06 -5.66
CA LEU A 652 39.69 -17.81 -6.71
C LEU A 652 38.80 -18.87 -7.38
N LYS A 653 37.92 -19.52 -6.60
CA LYS A 653 36.95 -20.48 -7.13
C LYS A 653 35.97 -19.83 -8.12
N GLU A 654 35.49 -18.63 -7.81
CA GLU A 654 34.61 -17.87 -8.71
C GLU A 654 35.36 -17.44 -9.98
N ILE A 655 36.60 -16.97 -9.86
CA ILE A 655 37.45 -16.62 -11.01
C ILE A 655 37.62 -17.83 -11.96
N GLN A 656 37.87 -19.03 -11.43
CA GLN A 656 37.98 -20.24 -12.24
C GLN A 656 36.67 -20.59 -12.96
N LYS A 657 35.51 -20.38 -12.31
CA LYS A 657 34.20 -20.54 -12.98
C LYS A 657 34.01 -19.52 -14.10
N ILE A 658 34.36 -18.26 -13.86
CA ILE A 658 34.28 -17.19 -14.86
C ILE A 658 35.14 -17.54 -16.08
N LYS A 659 36.41 -17.92 -15.87
CA LYS A 659 37.31 -18.39 -16.94
C LYS A 659 36.65 -19.45 -17.81
N LYS A 660 36.06 -20.48 -17.19
CA LYS A 660 35.37 -21.56 -17.90
C LYS A 660 34.19 -21.06 -18.74
N VAL A 661 33.39 -20.13 -18.22
CA VAL A 661 32.25 -19.54 -18.95
C VAL A 661 32.74 -18.69 -20.12
N LEU A 662 33.74 -17.84 -19.91
CA LEU A 662 34.31 -16.98 -20.96
C LEU A 662 34.89 -17.81 -22.10
N LYS A 663 35.67 -18.85 -21.79
CA LYS A 663 36.20 -19.82 -22.78
C LYS A 663 35.07 -20.43 -23.60
N LYS A 664 34.04 -20.96 -22.95
CA LYS A 664 32.88 -21.57 -23.64
C LYS A 664 32.15 -20.56 -24.53
N LYS A 665 31.90 -19.35 -24.05
CA LYS A 665 31.16 -18.32 -24.79
C LYS A 665 31.94 -17.81 -25.99
N LEU A 666 33.24 -17.55 -25.84
CA LEU A 666 34.09 -17.13 -26.94
C LEU A 666 34.31 -18.23 -27.99
N ASN A 667 34.52 -19.49 -27.59
CA ASN A 667 34.57 -20.60 -28.55
C ASN A 667 33.30 -20.67 -29.39
N ASN A 668 32.12 -20.43 -28.79
CA ASN A 668 30.87 -20.36 -29.52
C ASN A 668 30.79 -19.14 -30.46
N MET A 669 31.25 -17.96 -30.02
CA MET A 669 31.25 -16.74 -30.84
C MET A 669 32.17 -16.86 -32.07
N TYR A 670 33.30 -17.55 -31.94
CA TYR A 670 34.25 -17.79 -33.03
C TYR A 670 34.00 -19.12 -33.78
N HIS A 671 32.92 -19.84 -33.47
CA HIS A 671 32.57 -21.14 -34.07
C HIS A 671 33.70 -22.19 -34.02
N LEU A 672 34.51 -22.17 -32.96
CA LEU A 672 35.65 -23.07 -32.80
C LEU A 672 35.19 -24.43 -32.28
N ARG A 673 35.62 -25.52 -32.94
CA ARG A 673 35.38 -26.89 -32.46
C ARG A 673 36.39 -27.22 -31.36
N VAL A 674 35.91 -27.80 -30.27
CA VAL A 674 36.77 -28.40 -29.24
C VAL A 674 37.25 -29.74 -29.79
N GLU A 675 38.51 -29.81 -30.20
CA GLU A 675 39.14 -31.09 -30.55
C GLU A 675 39.44 -31.85 -29.26
N TYR A 676 38.88 -33.06 -29.14
CA TYR A 676 39.22 -33.95 -28.03
C TYR A 676 40.60 -34.54 -28.29
N PRO A 677 41.53 -34.51 -27.31
CA PRO A 677 42.81 -35.20 -27.43
C PRO A 677 42.57 -36.69 -27.68
N GLN A 678 43.34 -37.29 -28.59
CA GLN A 678 43.46 -38.75 -28.69
C GLN A 678 44.25 -39.32 -27.51
#